data_AF-A0A2E5DXK9-F1
#
_entry.id   AF-A0A2E5DXK9-F1
#
_cell.length_a   1.000
_cell.length_b   1.000
_cell.length_c   1.000
_cell.angle_alpha   90.00
_cell.angle_beta   90.00
_cell.angle_gamma   90.00
#
_symmetry.space_group_name_H-M   'P 1'
#
loop_
_entity.id
_entity.type
_entity.pdbx_description
1 polymer ?
#
loop_
_entity_poly.entity_id
_entity_poly.type
_entity_poly.pdbx_seq_one_letter_code
_entity_poly.pdbx_strand_id
1 'polypeptide(L)'
;MQWARLTVIHVLAMASLASATTHTVEIGGEVNTFVVAPGDTVVFQGACLTSVNSGQPCIADGVFAGAIYPPFCEPFTWEVPQFIWAELPFYAIQISGDGTSVNCDTAWAGHISVTTGGITIQVPDDYATIQAAINAANDGDTISIAAGTYIEHDLSLGNKGIRISGATDADGNPAVTIDAQQQGRVMSINGESASGFVPLIQNIVFTGGSSPVDGGGLNCTTSNAIIRNCHFIDNWCGGRGGGVYHTGQPGGPPPSQPVSARFVHCLFTGNTAEEGGGIYGRLGVPELVSCIVTDNSATVGGGINQCSCKYAVMSVMDTIVCGNSPDQAVGHVALESSCTTPWCDDPDGDGQPDGCLYDNDGILHVPDEYATIALALQNVADGNTIAIAAGNYLLEEAQELYISDISITISGETGPDGLPATIIDGQGAAFGIQVVRGDGTTVIENLNLTRCVYPLSLILCSATVTNCTIDTCFGYYGVISMSNSVVTLNTCSMTGNQGTFGGGVMVVDQGGQSSEVTMVECIIDGNIGTYPVYAIGGVGVFDGQATLTGCTVRNNTSGGIAGVYVAAEATMTMATTAVCGNVGYEGNTTQISGDYTDNGGNEVEIECPEDCVGDFDGSGDIGVDDLLTLLGAYQSTGNGDCDGDGDTDVDDLLILIGVWGPCNA
;
A
#
# COMPACT_ATOMS: atom_id res chain seq x y z
N MET A 1 -47.04 -9.96 60.01
CA MET A 1 -46.27 -11.17 60.37
C MET A 1 -46.18 -12.05 59.14
N GLN A 2 -44.95 -12.27 58.77
CA GLN A 2 -44.40 -13.02 57.66
C GLN A 2 -44.63 -14.54 57.89
N TRP A 3 -44.81 -15.32 56.81
CA TRP A 3 -44.03 -16.52 56.46
C TRP A 3 -44.84 -17.62 55.74
N ALA A 4 -44.23 -18.04 54.63
CA ALA A 4 -44.19 -19.38 54.03
C ALA A 4 -45.38 -19.88 53.20
N ARG A 5 -45.23 -19.76 51.86
CA ARG A 5 -45.41 -20.92 50.98
C ARG A 5 -44.19 -21.08 50.07
N LEU A 6 -43.42 -22.10 50.41
CA LEU A 6 -42.37 -22.71 49.61
C LEU A 6 -42.97 -23.13 48.25
N THR A 7 -42.54 -22.51 47.16
CA THR A 7 -42.83 -23.01 45.81
C THR A 7 -41.48 -23.39 45.21
N VAL A 8 -41.20 -24.69 45.21
CA VAL A 8 -40.09 -25.29 44.50
C VAL A 8 -40.41 -25.18 43.02
N ILE A 9 -39.87 -24.16 42.35
CA ILE A 9 -39.81 -24.12 40.88
C ILE A 9 -38.60 -24.98 40.50
N HIS A 10 -38.85 -26.22 40.11
CA HIS A 10 -37.91 -26.95 39.26
C HIS A 10 -37.92 -26.25 37.90
N VAL A 11 -37.05 -25.25 37.70
CA VAL A 11 -36.58 -24.95 36.36
C VAL A 11 -35.56 -26.04 36.07
N LEU A 12 -36.01 -27.10 35.39
CA LEU A 12 -35.10 -27.84 34.53
C LEU A 12 -34.63 -26.83 33.47
N ALA A 13 -33.52 -26.15 33.74
CA ALA A 13 -32.67 -25.65 32.69
C ALA A 13 -32.02 -26.92 32.13
N MET A 14 -32.71 -27.59 31.20
CA MET A 14 -31.98 -28.38 30.23
C MET A 14 -31.03 -27.40 29.56
N ALA A 15 -29.74 -27.52 29.88
CA ALA A 15 -28.72 -27.09 28.95
C ALA A 15 -29.06 -27.82 27.64
N SER A 16 -29.69 -27.12 26.71
CA SER A 16 -29.67 -27.57 25.34
C SER A 16 -28.21 -27.46 24.93
N LEU A 17 -27.47 -28.55 25.09
CA LEU A 17 -26.49 -28.90 24.08
C LEU A 17 -27.28 -28.84 22.78
N ALA A 18 -27.15 -27.74 22.03
CA ALA A 18 -27.55 -27.75 20.65
C ALA A 18 -26.85 -28.97 20.05
N SER A 19 -27.63 -29.94 19.55
CA SER A 19 -27.07 -31.04 18.81
C SER A 19 -26.28 -30.40 17.67
N ALA A 20 -24.98 -30.69 17.57
CA ALA A 20 -24.17 -30.30 16.41
C ALA A 20 -25.00 -30.49 15.14
N THR A 21 -25.24 -29.39 14.43
CA THR A 21 -26.02 -29.37 13.20
C THR A 21 -25.09 -29.21 12.01
N THR A 22 -25.44 -29.84 10.89
CA THR A 22 -24.71 -29.68 9.64
C THR A 22 -25.42 -28.63 8.79
N HIS A 23 -24.70 -27.56 8.46
CA HIS A 23 -25.13 -26.50 7.55
C HIS A 23 -24.46 -26.70 6.20
N THR A 24 -25.21 -26.58 5.11
CA THR A 24 -24.66 -26.71 3.75
C THR A 24 -24.72 -25.37 3.04
N VAL A 25 -23.59 -24.95 2.49
CA VAL A 25 -23.42 -23.70 1.76
C VAL A 25 -23.12 -24.04 0.30
N GLU A 26 -24.00 -23.62 -0.61
CA GLU A 26 -23.81 -23.77 -2.06
C GLU A 26 -23.11 -22.52 -2.62
N ILE A 27 -21.87 -22.67 -3.06
CA ILE A 27 -21.05 -21.61 -3.62
C ILE A 27 -21.65 -21.18 -4.97
N GLY A 28 -21.92 -19.88 -5.13
CA GLY A 28 -22.58 -19.32 -6.31
C GLY A 28 -24.12 -19.26 -6.23
N GLY A 29 -24.71 -19.63 -5.08
CA GLY A 29 -26.16 -19.50 -4.80
C GLY A 29 -26.56 -18.19 -4.07
N GLU A 30 -27.86 -18.02 -3.82
CA GLU A 30 -28.40 -16.90 -3.01
C GLU A 30 -28.25 -17.19 -1.51
N VAL A 31 -27.14 -16.80 -0.87
CA VAL A 31 -27.06 -16.67 0.60
C VAL A 31 -26.04 -15.60 0.96
N ASN A 32 -26.46 -14.55 1.68
CA ASN A 32 -25.54 -13.48 2.12
C ASN A 32 -25.15 -13.56 3.61
N THR A 33 -25.90 -14.28 4.45
CA THR A 33 -25.53 -14.49 5.86
C THR A 33 -26.19 -15.76 6.39
N PHE A 34 -25.45 -16.64 7.07
CA PHE A 34 -26.03 -17.78 7.79
C PHE A 34 -25.42 -17.95 9.18
N VAL A 35 -26.22 -18.47 10.10
CA VAL A 35 -25.94 -18.49 11.54
C VAL A 35 -25.60 -19.90 11.98
N VAL A 36 -24.47 -20.09 12.66
CA VAL A 36 -23.99 -21.39 13.18
C VAL A 36 -23.65 -21.28 14.66
N ALA A 37 -23.55 -22.40 15.35
CA ALA A 37 -23.11 -22.49 16.74
C ALA A 37 -21.80 -23.28 16.87
N PRO A 38 -21.02 -23.07 17.93
CA PRO A 38 -19.84 -23.89 18.19
C PRO A 38 -20.18 -25.40 18.25
N GLY A 39 -19.43 -26.22 17.51
CA GLY A 39 -19.70 -27.65 17.32
C GLY A 39 -20.59 -27.99 16.13
N ASP A 40 -21.17 -27.01 15.43
CA ASP A 40 -21.80 -27.23 14.13
C ASP A 40 -20.76 -27.61 13.06
N THR A 41 -21.22 -28.19 11.96
CA THR A 41 -20.38 -28.50 10.79
C THR A 41 -20.88 -27.71 9.59
N VAL A 42 -20.03 -26.87 9.00
CA VAL A 42 -20.31 -26.16 7.76
C VAL A 42 -19.71 -26.94 6.59
N VAL A 43 -20.55 -27.31 5.62
CA VAL A 43 -20.15 -28.03 4.41
C VAL A 43 -20.30 -27.09 3.23
N PHE A 44 -19.17 -26.69 2.66
CA PHE A 44 -19.10 -25.87 1.45
C PHE A 44 -19.13 -26.77 0.22
N GLN A 45 -20.20 -26.64 -0.58
CA GLN A 45 -20.39 -27.34 -1.84
C GLN A 45 -20.19 -26.35 -2.98
N GLY A 46 -19.47 -26.78 -4.02
CA GLY A 46 -19.10 -25.93 -5.13
C GLY A 46 -18.46 -26.72 -6.26
N ALA A 47 -18.13 -26.02 -7.36
CA ALA A 47 -17.45 -26.62 -8.49
C ALA A 47 -16.06 -27.14 -8.10
N CYS A 48 -15.55 -28.14 -8.82
CA CYS A 48 -14.18 -28.58 -8.61
C CYS A 48 -13.19 -27.48 -9.01
N LEU A 49 -12.03 -27.45 -8.35
CA LEU A 49 -11.08 -26.33 -8.38
C LEU A 49 -11.66 -25.07 -7.72
N THR A 50 -12.22 -25.19 -6.52
CA THR A 50 -12.69 -24.03 -5.74
C THR A 50 -11.93 -23.95 -4.42
N SER A 51 -11.33 -22.80 -4.11
CA SER A 51 -10.78 -22.47 -2.80
C SER A 51 -11.84 -21.79 -1.95
N VAL A 52 -11.87 -22.02 -0.63
CA VAL A 52 -12.82 -21.41 0.31
C VAL A 52 -12.06 -21.02 1.57
N ASN A 53 -12.05 -19.72 1.89
CA ASN A 53 -11.29 -19.19 3.03
C ASN A 53 -12.10 -18.11 3.76
N SER A 54 -11.95 -18.03 5.08
CA SER A 54 -12.35 -16.86 5.86
C SER A 54 -11.34 -15.72 5.72
N GLY A 55 -11.77 -14.47 5.90
CA GLY A 55 -10.88 -13.30 5.85
C GLY A 55 -11.25 -12.33 4.72
N GLN A 56 -10.31 -12.04 3.84
CA GLN A 56 -10.45 -11.16 2.66
C GLN A 56 -10.36 -12.00 1.38
N PRO A 57 -10.75 -11.48 0.20
CA PRO A 57 -10.49 -12.16 -1.07
C PRO A 57 -9.00 -12.51 -1.17
N CYS A 58 -8.68 -13.78 -1.44
CA CYS A 58 -7.32 -14.32 -1.61
C CYS A 58 -6.38 -14.30 -0.38
N ILE A 59 -6.77 -13.68 0.73
CA ILE A 59 -5.98 -13.64 1.97
C ILE A 59 -6.78 -14.31 3.09
N ALA A 60 -6.38 -15.54 3.43
CA ALA A 60 -7.00 -16.28 4.52
C ALA A 60 -6.58 -15.69 5.86
N ASP A 61 -7.54 -15.38 6.73
CA ASP A 61 -7.29 -14.88 8.10
C ASP A 61 -6.91 -15.99 9.11
N GLY A 62 -6.74 -17.22 8.61
CA GLY A 62 -6.36 -18.39 9.40
C GLY A 62 -7.50 -19.02 10.21
N VAL A 63 -8.75 -18.54 10.12
CA VAL A 63 -9.89 -19.15 10.83
C VAL A 63 -10.34 -20.46 10.18
N PHE A 64 -10.49 -20.48 8.86
CA PHE A 64 -10.51 -21.70 8.05
C PHE A 64 -10.03 -21.44 6.63
N ALA A 65 -9.41 -22.46 6.03
CA ALA A 65 -8.99 -22.47 4.65
C ALA A 65 -9.12 -23.89 4.09
N GLY A 66 -9.69 -24.02 2.90
CA GLY A 66 -9.95 -25.31 2.30
C GLY A 66 -10.15 -25.23 0.80
N ALA A 67 -10.16 -26.37 0.12
CA ALA A 67 -10.39 -26.43 -1.31
C ALA A 67 -11.16 -27.68 -1.73
N ILE A 68 -11.99 -27.54 -2.76
CA ILE A 68 -12.68 -28.60 -3.49
C ILE A 68 -11.80 -28.92 -4.71
N TYR A 69 -10.97 -29.96 -4.64
CA TYR A 69 -9.89 -30.20 -5.63
C TYR A 69 -9.87 -31.63 -6.19
N PRO A 70 -9.39 -31.87 -7.43
CA PRO A 70 -9.22 -33.21 -7.99
C PRO A 70 -8.29 -34.10 -7.14
N PRO A 71 -8.44 -35.45 -7.18
CA PRO A 71 -9.25 -36.23 -8.12
C PRO A 71 -10.68 -36.53 -7.68
N PHE A 72 -11.06 -36.17 -6.44
CA PHE A 72 -12.37 -36.53 -5.87
C PHE A 72 -13.37 -35.37 -5.83
N CYS A 73 -12.90 -34.12 -5.84
CA CYS A 73 -13.75 -32.92 -5.83
C CYS A 73 -14.79 -32.94 -4.69
N GLU A 74 -14.39 -33.41 -3.51
CA GLU A 74 -15.26 -33.53 -2.34
C GLU A 74 -15.53 -32.14 -1.71
N PRO A 75 -16.72 -31.92 -1.12
CA PRO A 75 -17.03 -30.69 -0.39
C PRO A 75 -16.02 -30.38 0.71
N PHE A 76 -15.66 -29.11 0.85
CA PHE A 76 -14.85 -28.69 2.00
C PHE A 76 -15.73 -28.63 3.24
N THR A 77 -15.26 -29.26 4.32
CA THR A 77 -15.99 -29.31 5.57
C THR A 77 -15.19 -28.59 6.65
N TRP A 78 -15.83 -27.63 7.30
CA TRP A 78 -15.30 -26.92 8.44
C TRP A 78 -16.15 -27.24 9.66
N GLU A 79 -15.54 -27.84 10.68
CA GLU A 79 -16.18 -27.99 11.98
C GLU A 79 -16.01 -26.66 12.73
N VAL A 80 -17.12 -26.02 13.10
CA VAL A 80 -17.12 -24.74 13.81
C VAL A 80 -16.43 -24.97 15.15
N PRO A 81 -15.20 -24.45 15.34
CA PRO A 81 -14.42 -24.73 16.52
C PRO A 81 -15.16 -24.22 17.76
N GLN A 82 -14.88 -24.82 18.92
CA GLN A 82 -15.42 -24.35 20.21
C GLN A 82 -14.99 -22.90 20.59
N PHE A 83 -14.17 -22.26 19.75
CA PHE A 83 -13.38 -21.06 20.03
C PHE A 83 -13.88 -19.78 19.33
N ILE A 84 -15.05 -19.82 18.67
CA ILE A 84 -15.47 -18.70 17.84
C ILE A 84 -16.80 -18.13 18.31
N TRP A 85 -16.75 -16.87 18.76
CA TRP A 85 -17.75 -15.89 18.41
C TRP A 85 -17.16 -15.05 17.29
N ALA A 86 -17.67 -15.21 16.07
CA ALA A 86 -17.21 -14.38 14.98
C ALA A 86 -18.33 -14.13 13.98
N GLU A 87 -18.30 -12.91 13.48
CA GLU A 87 -18.86 -12.57 12.19
C GLU A 87 -17.72 -12.84 11.19
N LEU A 88 -17.79 -13.94 10.45
CA LEU A 88 -16.76 -14.40 9.53
C LEU A 88 -17.18 -14.09 8.09
N PRO A 89 -16.65 -13.02 7.49
CA PRO A 89 -16.65 -12.94 6.04
C PRO A 89 -15.83 -14.11 5.50
N PHE A 90 -16.34 -14.75 4.46
CA PHE A 90 -15.63 -15.80 3.75
C PHE A 90 -15.83 -15.65 2.25
N TYR A 91 -14.83 -16.13 1.52
CA TYR A 91 -14.76 -16.00 0.08
C TYR A 91 -14.45 -17.36 -0.55
N ALA A 92 -15.14 -17.66 -1.63
CA ALA A 92 -14.89 -18.82 -2.45
C ALA A 92 -14.43 -18.39 -3.85
N ILE A 93 -13.32 -18.97 -4.32
CA ILE A 93 -12.66 -18.54 -5.56
C ILE A 93 -12.38 -19.75 -6.44
N GLN A 94 -12.70 -19.63 -7.73
CA GLN A 94 -12.39 -20.66 -8.71
C GLN A 94 -10.90 -20.60 -9.08
N ILE A 95 -10.21 -21.72 -8.95
CA ILE A 95 -8.80 -21.91 -9.28
C ILE A 95 -8.69 -22.35 -10.74
N SER A 96 -7.70 -21.85 -11.47
CA SER A 96 -7.40 -22.34 -12.82
C SER A 96 -7.02 -23.82 -12.84
N GLY A 97 -7.24 -24.48 -13.99
CA GLY A 97 -7.02 -25.93 -14.15
C GLY A 97 -5.57 -26.42 -13.95
N ASP A 98 -4.60 -25.51 -13.89
CA ASP A 98 -3.18 -25.75 -13.59
C ASP A 98 -2.80 -25.49 -12.12
N GLY A 99 -3.73 -24.96 -11.31
CA GLY A 99 -3.53 -24.72 -9.87
C GLY A 99 -2.71 -23.48 -9.53
N THR A 100 -2.39 -22.61 -10.50
CA THR A 100 -1.42 -21.51 -10.32
C THR A 100 -1.99 -20.09 -10.45
N SER A 101 -3.25 -19.91 -10.88
CA SER A 101 -3.89 -18.59 -10.93
C SER A 101 -5.23 -18.57 -10.18
N VAL A 102 -5.43 -17.49 -9.42
CA VAL A 102 -6.60 -17.24 -8.58
C VAL A 102 -7.09 -15.83 -8.91
N ASN A 103 -8.34 -15.69 -9.38
CA ASN A 103 -8.93 -14.38 -9.68
C ASN A 103 -9.78 -13.90 -8.50
N CYS A 104 -9.23 -12.98 -7.71
CA CYS A 104 -9.83 -12.49 -6.47
C CYS A 104 -11.08 -11.63 -6.69
N ASP A 105 -11.21 -11.00 -7.87
CA ASP A 105 -12.30 -10.05 -8.19
C ASP A 105 -13.63 -10.76 -8.51
N THR A 106 -13.57 -12.07 -8.75
CA THR A 106 -14.75 -12.91 -9.05
C THR A 106 -15.18 -13.78 -7.87
N ALA A 107 -14.62 -13.53 -6.68
CA ALA A 107 -14.88 -14.31 -5.48
C ALA A 107 -16.36 -14.27 -5.09
N TRP A 108 -16.95 -15.45 -4.85
CA TRP A 108 -18.25 -15.54 -4.21
C TRP A 108 -18.07 -15.24 -2.72
N ALA A 109 -18.69 -14.16 -2.25
CA ALA A 109 -18.62 -13.71 -0.86
C ALA A 109 -19.83 -14.18 -0.06
N GLY A 110 -19.60 -14.58 1.18
CA GLY A 110 -20.65 -14.89 2.14
C GLY A 110 -20.26 -14.50 3.55
N HIS A 111 -21.21 -14.63 4.48
CA HIS A 111 -21.00 -14.25 5.87
C HIS A 111 -21.51 -15.33 6.83
N ILE A 112 -20.68 -15.73 7.80
CA ILE A 112 -21.05 -16.67 8.86
C ILE A 112 -21.16 -15.91 10.18
N SER A 113 -22.33 -15.93 10.81
CA SER A 113 -22.50 -15.42 12.18
C SER A 113 -22.46 -16.61 13.15
N VAL A 114 -21.44 -16.68 14.00
CA VAL A 114 -21.37 -17.71 15.03
C VAL A 114 -22.05 -17.19 16.31
N THR A 115 -23.24 -17.72 16.60
CA THR A 115 -24.00 -17.39 17.81
C THR A 115 -23.99 -18.54 18.80
N THR A 116 -23.93 -18.19 20.08
CA THR A 116 -24.01 -19.14 21.20
C THR A 116 -25.41 -19.29 21.76
N GLY A 117 -26.39 -18.59 21.19
CA GLY A 117 -27.79 -18.63 21.62
C GLY A 117 -28.05 -17.95 22.98
N GLY A 118 -27.05 -17.29 23.56
CA GLY A 118 -27.20 -16.49 24.78
C GLY A 118 -27.91 -15.16 24.52
N ILE A 119 -28.34 -14.51 25.58
CA ILE A 119 -29.04 -13.22 25.49
C ILE A 119 -28.05 -12.08 25.25
N THR A 120 -28.55 -10.96 24.72
CA THR A 120 -27.78 -9.70 24.68
C THR A 120 -28.26 -8.79 25.81
N ILE A 121 -27.32 -8.35 26.64
CA ILE A 121 -27.50 -7.40 27.74
C ILE A 121 -26.94 -6.05 27.28
N GLN A 122 -27.77 -5.01 27.32
CA GLN A 122 -27.40 -3.66 26.90
C GLN A 122 -26.88 -2.83 28.09
N VAL A 123 -25.73 -2.19 27.92
CA VAL A 123 -25.18 -1.22 28.88
C VAL A 123 -25.15 0.15 28.19
N PRO A 124 -25.78 1.19 28.75
CA PRO A 124 -26.33 1.27 30.11
C PRO A 124 -27.81 0.89 30.27
N ASP A 125 -28.52 0.52 29.20
CA ASP A 125 -30.00 0.43 29.19
C ASP A 125 -30.58 -0.64 30.13
N ASP A 126 -30.03 -1.85 30.14
CA ASP A 126 -30.47 -2.94 31.02
C ASP A 126 -29.78 -2.86 32.39
N TYR A 127 -28.50 -2.48 32.40
CA TYR A 127 -27.69 -2.29 33.60
C TYR A 127 -26.87 -1.01 33.50
N ALA A 128 -26.93 -0.18 34.55
CA ALA A 128 -26.23 1.09 34.61
C ALA A 128 -24.69 0.97 34.62
N THR A 129 -24.14 -0.22 34.93
CA THR A 129 -22.70 -0.45 35.00
C THR A 129 -22.32 -1.77 34.35
N ILE A 130 -21.11 -1.82 33.80
CA ILE A 130 -20.54 -2.99 33.11
C ILE A 130 -20.39 -4.14 34.11
N GLN A 131 -19.91 -3.89 35.34
CA GLN A 131 -19.81 -4.98 36.33
C GLN A 131 -21.17 -5.60 36.67
N ALA A 132 -22.24 -4.80 36.73
CA ALA A 132 -23.58 -5.31 37.00
C ALA A 132 -24.08 -6.21 35.85
N ALA A 133 -23.80 -5.84 34.60
CA ALA A 133 -24.07 -6.68 33.44
C ALA A 133 -23.26 -7.98 33.47
N ILE A 134 -21.95 -7.93 33.80
CA ILE A 134 -21.08 -9.11 33.96
C ILE A 134 -21.63 -10.06 35.03
N ASN A 135 -22.11 -9.52 36.14
CA ASN A 135 -22.69 -10.33 37.23
C ASN A 135 -23.97 -11.05 36.80
N ALA A 136 -24.77 -10.44 35.92
CA ALA A 136 -26.03 -10.98 35.42
C ALA A 136 -25.85 -11.99 34.27
N ALA A 137 -24.81 -11.81 33.46
CA ALA A 137 -24.52 -12.65 32.30
C ALA A 137 -24.18 -14.09 32.70
N ASN A 138 -24.67 -15.06 31.92
CA ASN A 138 -24.27 -16.46 31.95
C ASN A 138 -23.36 -16.77 30.76
N ASP A 139 -22.65 -17.90 30.80
CA ASP A 139 -21.81 -18.30 29.68
C ASP A 139 -22.60 -18.33 28.36
N GLY A 140 -22.00 -17.80 27.30
CA GLY A 140 -22.62 -17.64 25.98
C GLY A 140 -23.44 -16.36 25.81
N ASP A 141 -23.68 -15.57 26.86
CA ASP A 141 -24.34 -14.26 26.75
C ASP A 141 -23.40 -13.19 26.15
N THR A 142 -24.00 -12.13 25.60
CA THR A 142 -23.31 -10.95 25.08
C THR A 142 -23.66 -9.71 25.91
N ILE A 143 -22.65 -8.94 26.30
CA ILE A 143 -22.79 -7.59 26.84
C ILE A 143 -22.45 -6.62 25.71
N SER A 144 -23.43 -5.83 25.28
CA SER A 144 -23.27 -4.77 24.28
C SER A 144 -23.22 -3.41 24.98
N ILE A 145 -22.12 -2.68 24.80
CA ILE A 145 -21.86 -1.43 25.50
C ILE A 145 -21.99 -0.28 24.50
N ALA A 146 -22.91 0.65 24.77
CA ALA A 146 -23.10 1.84 23.95
C ALA A 146 -21.89 2.79 24.08
N ALA A 147 -21.61 3.56 23.02
CA ALA A 147 -20.51 4.53 22.97
C ALA A 147 -20.53 5.49 24.17
N GLY A 148 -19.36 5.78 24.73
CA GLY A 148 -19.20 6.66 25.88
C GLY A 148 -18.08 6.26 26.83
N THR A 149 -17.85 7.10 27.84
CA THR A 149 -16.86 6.88 28.89
C THR A 149 -17.52 6.36 30.16
N TYR A 150 -17.09 5.19 30.61
CA TYR A 150 -17.55 4.49 31.80
C TYR A 150 -16.48 4.58 32.88
N ILE A 151 -16.81 5.26 33.98
CA ILE A 151 -15.91 5.39 35.14
C ILE A 151 -16.09 4.17 36.03
N GLU A 152 -15.36 3.10 35.71
CA GLU A 152 -15.36 1.84 36.43
C GLU A 152 -13.93 1.31 36.55
N HIS A 153 -13.64 0.63 37.65
CA HIS A 153 -12.35 -0.02 37.91
C HIS A 153 -12.59 -1.38 38.58
N ASP A 154 -11.54 -2.21 38.57
CA ASP A 154 -11.51 -3.55 39.13
C ASP A 154 -12.65 -4.45 38.61
N LEU A 155 -13.00 -4.29 37.32
CA LEU A 155 -13.96 -5.16 36.67
C LEU A 155 -13.45 -6.60 36.73
N SER A 156 -14.33 -7.54 37.06
CA SER A 156 -13.99 -8.96 37.16
C SER A 156 -14.95 -9.80 36.35
N LEU A 157 -14.40 -10.38 35.28
CA LEU A 157 -15.08 -11.37 34.45
C LEU A 157 -15.21 -12.72 35.17
N GLY A 158 -14.26 -13.01 36.07
CA GLY A 158 -14.09 -14.34 36.65
C GLY A 158 -13.74 -15.36 35.57
N ASN A 159 -14.42 -16.51 35.61
CA ASN A 159 -14.24 -17.62 34.67
C ASN A 159 -15.38 -17.71 33.64
N LYS A 160 -16.14 -16.64 33.45
CA LYS A 160 -17.30 -16.63 32.54
C LYS A 160 -16.84 -16.56 31.09
N GLY A 161 -17.38 -17.43 30.25
CA GLY A 161 -17.21 -17.37 28.80
C GLY A 161 -18.30 -16.54 28.16
N ILE A 162 -18.18 -15.20 28.25
CA ILE A 162 -19.12 -14.25 27.66
C ILE A 162 -18.44 -13.34 26.64
N ARG A 163 -19.25 -12.71 25.78
CA ARG A 163 -18.81 -11.65 24.87
C ARG A 163 -19.04 -10.28 25.50
N ILE A 164 -18.05 -9.41 25.47
CA ILE A 164 -18.16 -7.99 25.81
C ILE A 164 -17.80 -7.19 24.56
N SER A 165 -18.75 -6.44 24.01
CA SER A 165 -18.56 -5.68 22.77
C SER A 165 -18.91 -4.22 22.98
N GLY A 166 -17.92 -3.34 22.83
CA GLY A 166 -18.16 -1.91 22.71
C GLY A 166 -18.68 -1.52 21.33
N ALA A 167 -19.34 -0.36 21.28
CA ALA A 167 -19.63 0.35 20.04
C ALA A 167 -18.34 0.85 19.37
N THR A 168 -18.37 0.98 18.05
CA THR A 168 -17.28 1.59 17.25
C THR A 168 -17.74 2.91 16.62
N ASP A 169 -16.79 3.72 16.18
CA ASP A 169 -17.07 4.85 15.29
C ASP A 169 -17.18 4.41 13.81
N ALA A 170 -17.18 5.38 12.90
CA ALA A 170 -17.33 5.15 11.46
C ALA A 170 -16.14 4.41 10.84
N ASP A 171 -14.95 4.57 11.42
CA ASP A 171 -13.68 4.01 10.93
C ASP A 171 -13.40 2.64 11.58
N GLY A 172 -14.28 2.20 12.48
CA GLY A 172 -14.16 0.91 13.17
C GLY A 172 -13.37 0.99 14.48
N ASN A 173 -12.94 2.17 14.91
CA ASN A 173 -12.20 2.35 16.16
C ASN A 173 -13.13 2.23 17.39
N PRO A 174 -12.60 1.80 18.55
CA PRO A 174 -13.36 1.74 19.80
C PRO A 174 -13.98 3.09 20.21
N ALA A 175 -15.32 3.15 20.32
CA ALA A 175 -16.05 4.32 20.83
C ALA A 175 -16.45 4.19 22.31
N VAL A 176 -16.01 3.11 22.97
CA VAL A 176 -16.25 2.85 24.40
C VAL A 176 -14.94 2.97 25.16
N THR A 177 -14.92 3.81 26.19
CA THR A 177 -13.77 3.96 27.09
C THR A 177 -14.16 3.51 28.49
N ILE A 178 -13.38 2.59 29.08
CA ILE A 178 -13.43 2.28 30.50
C ILE A 178 -12.23 2.98 31.15
N ASP A 179 -12.52 4.01 31.94
CA ASP A 179 -11.51 4.81 32.64
C ASP A 179 -11.54 4.51 34.13
N ALA A 180 -10.48 3.86 34.62
CA ALA A 180 -10.33 3.49 36.02
C ALA A 180 -9.91 4.68 36.93
N GLN A 181 -9.58 5.84 36.38
CA GLN A 181 -9.21 7.06 37.10
C GLN A 181 -8.14 6.86 38.18
N GLN A 182 -7.22 5.93 37.94
CA GLN A 182 -6.14 5.52 38.83
C GLN A 182 -6.62 4.92 40.16
N GLN A 183 -7.87 4.46 40.24
CA GLN A 183 -8.46 3.92 41.47
C GLN A 183 -8.20 2.43 41.68
N GLY A 184 -7.80 1.74 40.61
CA GLY A 184 -7.51 0.30 40.59
C GLY A 184 -7.12 -0.11 39.18
N ARG A 185 -7.09 -1.41 38.92
CA ARG A 185 -6.90 -1.86 37.53
C ARG A 185 -8.17 -1.60 36.71
N VAL A 186 -8.11 -1.69 35.39
CA VAL A 186 -9.35 -1.61 34.59
C VAL A 186 -10.14 -2.94 34.64
N MET A 187 -9.53 -4.08 34.26
CA MET A 187 -10.22 -5.38 34.23
C MET A 187 -9.36 -6.60 34.63
N SER A 188 -10.03 -7.65 35.12
CA SER A 188 -9.47 -8.97 35.41
C SER A 188 -10.26 -10.11 34.76
N ILE A 189 -9.53 -11.06 34.17
CA ILE A 189 -10.05 -12.32 33.62
C ILE A 189 -9.32 -13.46 34.33
N ASN A 190 -10.06 -14.39 34.94
CA ASN A 190 -9.49 -15.41 35.81
C ASN A 190 -10.11 -16.79 35.55
N GLY A 191 -9.36 -17.64 34.85
CA GLY A 191 -9.74 -19.02 34.58
C GLY A 191 -10.55 -19.20 33.31
N GLU A 192 -11.07 -20.41 33.13
CA GLU A 192 -11.87 -20.82 31.97
C GLU A 192 -13.29 -21.22 32.38
N SER A 193 -14.22 -21.04 31.45
CA SER A 193 -15.59 -21.52 31.62
C SER A 193 -15.61 -23.04 31.68
N ALA A 194 -16.37 -23.57 32.65
CA ALA A 194 -16.66 -25.01 32.72
C ALA A 194 -17.54 -25.49 31.55
N SER A 195 -18.20 -24.57 30.86
CA SER A 195 -19.09 -24.80 29.72
C SER A 195 -18.35 -24.80 28.38
N GLY A 196 -17.04 -24.51 28.38
CA GLY A 196 -16.19 -24.51 27.18
C GLY A 196 -16.20 -23.19 26.38
N PHE A 197 -17.01 -22.20 26.77
CA PHE A 197 -17.00 -20.88 26.14
C PHE A 197 -15.74 -20.10 26.53
N VAL A 198 -15.05 -19.51 25.55
CA VAL A 198 -13.80 -18.76 25.73
C VAL A 198 -14.07 -17.27 25.67
N PRO A 199 -13.76 -16.43 26.68
CA PRO A 199 -14.07 -14.99 26.68
C PRO A 199 -13.64 -14.20 25.44
N LEU A 200 -14.46 -13.24 24.99
CA LEU A 200 -14.17 -12.33 23.88
C LEU A 200 -14.48 -10.93 24.34
N ILE A 201 -13.47 -10.08 24.24
CA ILE A 201 -13.58 -8.67 24.57
C ILE A 201 -13.16 -7.88 23.34
N GLN A 202 -14.01 -6.97 22.88
CA GLN A 202 -13.72 -6.20 21.69
C GLN A 202 -14.23 -4.77 21.73
N ASN A 203 -13.57 -3.91 20.97
CA ASN A 203 -13.95 -2.50 20.72
C ASN A 203 -13.98 -1.67 22.01
N ILE A 204 -12.96 -1.80 22.87
CA ILE A 204 -12.89 -1.10 24.16
C ILE A 204 -11.52 -0.45 24.36
N VAL A 205 -11.54 0.81 24.80
CA VAL A 205 -10.38 1.50 25.36
C VAL A 205 -10.29 1.24 26.87
N PHE A 206 -9.20 0.64 27.32
CA PHE A 206 -8.83 0.44 28.72
C PHE A 206 -7.82 1.51 29.14
N THR A 207 -8.21 2.42 30.02
CA THR A 207 -7.33 3.53 30.44
C THR A 207 -7.44 3.88 31.91
N GLY A 208 -6.48 4.67 32.39
CA GLY A 208 -6.42 5.15 33.76
C GLY A 208 -6.19 4.03 34.78
N GLY A 209 -5.79 2.83 34.36
CA GLY A 209 -5.50 1.73 35.28
C GLY A 209 -4.29 2.03 36.17
N SER A 210 -4.39 1.77 37.47
CA SER A 210 -3.30 1.91 38.43
C SER A 210 -3.36 0.79 39.46
N SER A 211 -2.46 -0.20 39.32
CA SER A 211 -2.39 -1.38 40.19
C SER A 211 -1.06 -1.42 40.94
N PRO A 212 -1.02 -1.61 42.27
CA PRO A 212 0.24 -1.76 43.01
C PRO A 212 0.94 -3.11 42.77
N VAL A 213 0.30 -4.04 42.04
CA VAL A 213 0.84 -5.37 41.71
C VAL A 213 0.96 -5.51 40.19
N ASP A 214 0.34 -6.51 39.57
CA ASP A 214 0.45 -6.76 38.13
C ASP A 214 -0.78 -6.23 37.39
N GLY A 215 -0.65 -5.95 36.09
CA GLY A 215 -1.74 -5.63 35.16
C GLY A 215 -2.51 -4.36 35.49
N GLY A 216 -2.01 -3.21 35.04
CA GLY A 216 -2.66 -1.90 35.21
C GLY A 216 -3.96 -1.81 34.39
N GLY A 217 -3.89 -2.07 33.09
CA GLY A 217 -5.06 -2.14 32.22
C GLY A 217 -5.83 -3.45 32.45
N LEU A 218 -5.25 -4.55 31.99
CA LEU A 218 -5.82 -5.89 32.10
C LEU A 218 -4.86 -6.82 32.85
N ASN A 219 -5.39 -7.69 33.71
CA ASN A 219 -4.75 -8.98 33.86
C ASN A 219 -5.61 -10.18 33.54
N CYS A 220 -4.97 -11.04 32.76
CA CYS A 220 -5.50 -12.27 32.23
C CYS A 220 -4.73 -13.41 32.88
N THR A 221 -5.41 -14.16 33.74
CA THR A 221 -4.82 -15.26 34.48
C THR A 221 -5.52 -16.54 34.09
N THR A 222 -4.76 -17.51 33.59
CA THR A 222 -5.25 -18.86 33.28
C THR A 222 -6.45 -18.87 32.33
N SER A 223 -6.43 -17.98 31.31
CA SER A 223 -7.50 -17.85 30.32
C SER A 223 -6.96 -17.72 28.90
N ASN A 224 -7.68 -18.27 27.94
CA ASN A 224 -7.48 -18.20 26.49
C ASN A 224 -8.31 -17.08 25.85
N ALA A 225 -8.64 -16.04 26.63
CA ALA A 225 -9.46 -14.93 26.18
C ALA A 225 -8.96 -14.34 24.85
N ILE A 226 -9.89 -14.00 23.98
CA ILE A 226 -9.65 -13.28 22.75
C ILE A 226 -9.93 -11.81 23.01
N ILE A 227 -8.94 -10.96 22.80
CA ILE A 227 -9.04 -9.51 22.92
C ILE A 227 -8.82 -8.95 21.53
N ARG A 228 -9.81 -8.25 20.97
CA ARG A 228 -9.78 -7.76 19.59
C ARG A 228 -10.10 -6.27 19.52
N ASN A 229 -9.39 -5.49 18.71
CA ASN A 229 -9.69 -4.08 18.53
C ASN A 229 -9.86 -3.35 19.88
N CYS A 230 -8.90 -3.56 20.77
CA CYS A 230 -8.91 -2.95 22.11
C CYS A 230 -7.66 -2.10 22.28
N HIS A 231 -7.81 -0.95 22.92
CA HIS A 231 -6.71 -0.01 23.15
C HIS A 231 -6.36 0.02 24.63
N PHE A 232 -5.13 -0.29 24.98
CA PHE A 232 -4.59 -0.17 26.34
C PHE A 232 -3.75 1.09 26.40
N ILE A 233 -4.29 2.15 27.01
CA ILE A 233 -3.73 3.51 26.96
C ILE A 233 -3.45 4.01 28.37
N ASP A 234 -2.23 4.50 28.61
CA ASP A 234 -1.85 5.21 29.84
C ASP A 234 -2.14 4.43 31.14
N ASN A 235 -1.93 3.11 31.10
CA ASN A 235 -2.09 2.27 32.29
C ASN A 235 -0.77 2.08 33.02
N TRP A 236 -0.84 2.07 34.35
CA TRP A 236 0.32 1.90 35.22
C TRP A 236 0.17 0.71 36.16
N CYS A 237 1.28 0.02 36.42
CA CYS A 237 1.39 -0.84 37.57
C CYS A 237 2.74 -0.75 38.29
N GLY A 238 2.73 -1.05 39.59
CA GLY A 238 3.94 -1.12 40.41
C GLY A 238 4.74 -2.42 40.25
N GLY A 239 4.20 -3.40 39.51
CA GLY A 239 4.80 -4.70 39.22
C GLY A 239 4.92 -4.91 37.72
N ARG A 240 4.20 -5.90 37.17
CA ARG A 240 4.40 -6.36 35.80
C ARG A 240 3.19 -6.14 34.90
N GLY A 241 3.43 -5.76 33.64
CA GLY A 241 2.38 -5.59 32.64
C GLY A 241 1.57 -4.31 32.85
N GLY A 242 2.10 -3.16 32.44
CA GLY A 242 1.44 -1.87 32.61
C GLY A 242 0.10 -1.84 31.88
N GLY A 243 0.13 -2.16 30.58
CA GLY A 243 -1.07 -2.40 29.78
C GLY A 243 -1.69 -3.75 30.14
N VAL A 244 -0.93 -4.83 29.92
CA VAL A 244 -1.42 -6.21 30.10
C VAL A 244 -0.43 -7.07 30.86
N TYR A 245 -0.95 -7.80 31.84
CA TYR A 245 -0.26 -8.95 32.43
C TYR A 245 -0.99 -10.25 32.07
N HIS A 246 -0.28 -11.17 31.43
CA HIS A 246 -0.77 -12.52 31.14
C HIS A 246 0.00 -13.57 31.94
N THR A 247 -0.72 -14.48 32.59
CA THR A 247 -0.07 -15.62 33.24
C THR A 247 -0.82 -16.95 33.10
N GLY A 248 -0.05 -18.02 32.88
CA GLY A 248 -0.55 -19.40 32.84
C GLY A 248 -0.66 -20.05 34.22
N GLN A 249 -1.01 -21.35 34.26
CA GLN A 249 -1.12 -22.09 35.52
C GLN A 249 0.26 -22.37 36.15
N PRO A 250 0.37 -22.34 37.50
CA PRO A 250 1.58 -22.77 38.20
C PRO A 250 1.92 -24.23 37.87
N GLY A 251 3.08 -24.48 37.26
CA GLY A 251 3.50 -25.80 36.75
C GLY A 251 3.71 -25.85 35.24
N GLY A 252 3.26 -24.80 34.53
CA GLY A 252 3.32 -24.69 33.07
C GLY A 252 2.21 -25.50 32.39
N PRO A 253 1.66 -25.04 31.25
CA PRO A 253 0.75 -25.86 30.47
C PRO A 253 1.47 -27.13 29.97
N PRO A 254 0.78 -28.28 29.82
CA PRO A 254 1.33 -29.38 29.03
C PRO A 254 1.65 -28.84 27.62
N PRO A 255 2.75 -29.28 26.96
CA PRO A 255 3.13 -28.79 25.63
C PRO A 255 2.04 -28.89 24.55
N SER A 256 1.01 -29.70 24.81
CA SER A 256 -0.12 -29.96 23.91
C SER A 256 -1.32 -29.01 24.08
N GLN A 257 -1.36 -28.15 25.11
CA GLN A 257 -2.47 -27.24 25.41
C GLN A 257 -1.94 -25.97 26.14
N PRO A 258 -1.25 -25.04 25.45
CA PRO A 258 -0.83 -23.79 26.07
C PRO A 258 -2.04 -22.93 26.48
N VAL A 259 -1.86 -22.12 27.53
CA VAL A 259 -2.83 -21.06 27.88
C VAL A 259 -2.36 -19.77 27.21
N SER A 260 -3.10 -19.35 26.19
CA SER A 260 -2.72 -18.29 25.26
C SER A 260 -3.86 -17.30 25.10
N ALA A 261 -3.81 -16.19 25.83
CA ALA A 261 -4.68 -15.06 25.49
C ALA A 261 -4.23 -14.51 24.13
N ARG A 262 -5.18 -14.26 23.22
CA ARG A 262 -4.90 -13.78 21.86
C ARG A 262 -5.32 -12.33 21.71
N PHE A 263 -4.39 -11.48 21.32
CA PHE A 263 -4.59 -10.06 21.05
C PHE A 263 -4.54 -9.83 19.54
N VAL A 264 -5.59 -9.22 18.99
CA VAL A 264 -5.76 -9.04 17.53
C VAL A 264 -6.18 -7.61 17.23
N HIS A 265 -5.45 -6.88 16.38
CA HIS A 265 -5.74 -5.46 16.12
C HIS A 265 -5.79 -4.62 17.39
N CYS A 266 -4.88 -4.86 18.33
CA CYS A 266 -4.84 -4.13 19.59
C CYS A 266 -3.73 -3.08 19.59
N LEU A 267 -4.01 -1.96 20.25
CA LEU A 267 -3.04 -0.88 20.49
C LEU A 267 -2.61 -0.90 21.96
N PHE A 268 -1.31 -0.86 22.20
CA PHE A 268 -0.71 -0.72 23.54
C PHE A 268 0.18 0.51 23.55
N THR A 269 -0.29 1.61 24.15
CA THR A 269 0.43 2.88 24.15
C THR A 269 0.48 3.59 25.52
N GLY A 270 1.59 4.26 25.81
CA GLY A 270 1.76 5.07 27.02
C GLY A 270 1.76 4.27 28.33
N ASN A 271 1.82 2.93 28.28
CA ASN A 271 1.71 2.11 29.47
C ASN A 271 3.04 1.99 30.22
N THR A 272 2.98 1.94 31.56
CA THR A 272 4.17 1.97 32.42
C THR A 272 4.18 0.86 33.48
N ALA A 273 5.32 0.18 33.68
CA ALA A 273 5.48 -0.89 34.68
C ALA A 273 6.91 -1.02 35.24
N GLU A 274 7.14 -1.95 36.18
CA GLU A 274 8.50 -2.40 36.53
C GLU A 274 9.04 -3.34 35.43
N GLU A 275 8.23 -4.29 34.95
CA GLU A 275 8.58 -5.20 33.86
C GLU A 275 7.43 -5.28 32.83
N GLY A 276 7.71 -5.14 31.53
CA GLY A 276 6.68 -5.23 30.49
C GLY A 276 5.73 -4.05 30.53
N GLY A 277 6.18 -2.88 30.08
CA GLY A 277 5.38 -1.64 30.11
C GLY A 277 4.08 -1.81 29.34
N GLY A 278 4.16 -2.23 28.08
CA GLY A 278 3.00 -2.63 27.29
C GLY A 278 2.44 -3.96 27.77
N ILE A 279 3.24 -5.02 27.64
CA ILE A 279 2.79 -6.40 27.90
C ILE A 279 3.85 -7.17 28.67
N TYR A 280 3.41 -7.87 29.71
CA TYR A 280 4.20 -8.88 30.41
C TYR A 280 3.55 -10.26 30.34
N GLY A 281 4.33 -11.27 29.96
CA GLY A 281 3.90 -12.66 29.99
C GLY A 281 4.72 -13.53 30.96
N ARG A 282 4.04 -14.43 31.67
CA ARG A 282 4.68 -15.41 32.56
C ARG A 282 3.95 -16.73 32.60
N LEU A 283 4.62 -17.83 32.25
CA LEU A 283 4.07 -19.19 32.20
C LEU A 283 2.88 -19.39 31.22
N GLY A 284 2.36 -18.31 30.65
CA GLY A 284 1.45 -18.30 29.51
C GLY A 284 2.18 -17.77 28.28
N VAL A 285 1.64 -18.06 27.11
CA VAL A 285 2.17 -17.60 25.81
C VAL A 285 1.10 -16.73 25.17
N PRO A 286 1.03 -15.43 25.51
CA PRO A 286 0.08 -14.59 24.80
C PRO A 286 0.48 -14.53 23.32
N GLU A 287 -0.49 -14.39 22.45
CA GLU A 287 -0.29 -14.30 21.00
C GLU A 287 -0.70 -12.90 20.56
N LEU A 288 0.16 -12.23 19.80
CA LEU A 288 -0.11 -10.92 19.22
C LEU A 288 -0.19 -11.07 17.71
N VAL A 289 -1.27 -10.56 17.12
CA VAL A 289 -1.50 -10.57 15.67
C VAL A 289 -1.98 -9.18 15.25
N SER A 290 -1.32 -8.58 14.27
CA SER A 290 -1.73 -7.28 13.71
C SER A 290 -1.87 -6.20 14.78
N CYS A 291 -0.94 -6.13 15.73
CA CYS A 291 -0.99 -5.20 16.86
C CYS A 291 0.02 -4.06 16.72
N ILE A 292 -0.16 -3.00 17.52
CA ILE A 292 0.81 -1.91 17.67
C ILE A 292 1.19 -1.78 19.15
N VAL A 293 2.48 -1.84 19.44
CA VAL A 293 3.04 -1.67 20.79
C VAL A 293 4.03 -0.49 20.76
N THR A 294 3.57 0.68 21.21
CA THR A 294 4.30 1.95 21.12
C THR A 294 4.40 2.71 22.43
N ASP A 295 5.44 3.53 22.62
CA ASP A 295 5.55 4.51 23.72
C ASP A 295 5.36 3.94 25.13
N ASN A 296 5.64 2.67 25.34
CA ASN A 296 5.52 2.04 26.65
C ASN A 296 6.86 2.10 27.40
N SER A 297 6.80 2.22 28.73
CA SER A 297 7.96 2.38 29.59
C SER A 297 8.03 1.31 30.68
N ALA A 298 9.22 0.76 30.93
CA ALA A 298 9.47 -0.10 32.07
C ALA A 298 10.90 0.00 32.58
N THR A 299 11.25 -0.71 33.66
CA THR A 299 12.66 -0.95 33.99
C THR A 299 13.30 -2.02 33.11
N VAL A 300 12.52 -3.00 32.62
CA VAL A 300 12.96 -4.05 31.67
C VAL A 300 11.81 -4.41 30.72
N GLY A 301 12.08 -4.38 29.40
CA GLY A 301 11.06 -4.68 28.38
C GLY A 301 9.96 -3.62 28.38
N GLY A 302 10.25 -2.44 27.82
CA GLY A 302 9.30 -1.34 27.72
C GLY A 302 8.04 -1.75 26.96
N GLY A 303 8.21 -2.32 25.76
CA GLY A 303 7.10 -2.82 24.95
C GLY A 303 6.62 -4.17 25.46
N ILE A 304 7.42 -5.20 25.19
CA ILE A 304 7.11 -6.59 25.50
C ILE A 304 8.17 -7.18 26.44
N ASN A 305 7.74 -7.89 27.48
CA ASN A 305 8.61 -8.72 28.30
C ASN A 305 7.99 -10.11 28.50
N GLN A 306 8.62 -11.14 27.92
CA GLN A 306 8.22 -12.52 28.10
C GLN A 306 9.22 -13.25 29.01
N CYS A 307 8.76 -13.65 30.20
CA CYS A 307 9.60 -14.32 31.19
C CYS A 307 10.33 -15.53 30.58
N SER A 308 11.64 -15.65 30.79
CA SER A 308 12.51 -16.70 30.22
C SER A 308 12.29 -18.11 30.82
N CYS A 309 11.06 -18.46 31.17
CA CYS A 309 10.69 -19.77 31.69
C CYS A 309 10.66 -20.84 30.58
N LYS A 310 11.03 -22.07 30.94
CA LYS A 310 11.02 -23.22 30.04
C LYS A 310 9.58 -23.43 29.56
N TYR A 311 9.36 -23.45 28.24
CA TYR A 311 8.06 -23.68 27.56
C TYR A 311 7.16 -22.45 27.29
N ALA A 312 7.60 -21.21 27.48
CA ALA A 312 6.79 -20.03 27.15
C ALA A 312 7.47 -19.11 26.12
N VAL A 313 7.20 -19.32 24.83
CA VAL A 313 7.58 -18.42 23.75
C VAL A 313 6.33 -17.65 23.31
N MET A 314 6.38 -16.32 23.35
CA MET A 314 5.32 -15.45 22.84
C MET A 314 5.44 -15.39 21.31
N SER A 315 4.37 -15.71 20.57
CA SER A 315 4.33 -15.49 19.11
C SER A 315 3.79 -14.09 18.83
N VAL A 316 4.49 -13.37 17.96
CA VAL A 316 4.19 -12.01 17.55
C VAL A 316 4.23 -11.99 16.03
N MET A 317 3.06 -11.79 15.41
CA MET A 317 2.83 -11.84 13.96
C MET A 317 2.20 -10.53 13.48
N ASP A 318 2.63 -10.04 12.32
CA ASP A 318 2.15 -8.79 11.68
C ASP A 318 2.07 -7.58 12.63
N THR A 319 2.94 -7.51 13.63
CA THR A 319 2.85 -6.55 14.73
C THR A 319 4.03 -5.59 14.70
N ILE A 320 3.73 -4.31 14.96
CA ILE A 320 4.73 -3.24 15.05
C ILE A 320 5.06 -2.99 16.52
N VAL A 321 6.34 -3.10 16.88
CA VAL A 321 6.82 -2.81 18.24
C VAL A 321 7.87 -1.72 18.17
N CYS A 322 7.50 -0.49 18.51
CA CYS A 322 8.37 0.66 18.32
C CYS A 322 8.37 1.64 19.50
N GLY A 323 9.33 2.57 19.60
CA GLY A 323 9.25 3.71 20.53
C GLY A 323 9.27 3.38 22.04
N ASN A 324 9.37 2.10 22.42
CA ASN A 324 9.31 1.69 23.82
C ASN A 324 10.65 1.87 24.55
N SER A 325 10.62 2.03 25.87
CA SER A 325 11.82 2.28 26.70
C SER A 325 11.90 1.35 27.92
N PRO A 326 13.08 0.76 28.24
CA PRO A 326 14.33 0.82 27.49
C PRO A 326 14.38 -0.11 26.27
N ASP A 327 13.54 -1.14 26.24
CA ASP A 327 13.60 -2.21 25.24
C ASP A 327 12.26 -2.39 24.52
N GLN A 328 12.30 -2.68 23.21
CA GLN A 328 11.11 -3.00 22.42
C GLN A 328 10.50 -4.35 22.84
N ALA A 329 11.32 -5.40 22.85
CA ALA A 329 10.93 -6.74 23.27
C ALA A 329 12.10 -7.43 23.99
N VAL A 330 11.80 -8.10 25.11
CA VAL A 330 12.79 -8.82 25.93
C VAL A 330 12.26 -10.20 26.30
N GLY A 331 13.18 -11.17 26.36
CA GLY A 331 12.89 -12.54 26.80
C GLY A 331 12.56 -13.48 25.63
N HIS A 332 11.68 -14.46 25.84
CA HIS A 332 11.34 -15.45 24.80
C HIS A 332 10.22 -14.96 23.89
N VAL A 333 10.54 -14.00 23.02
CA VAL A 333 9.61 -13.47 22.01
C VAL A 333 10.04 -13.96 20.63
N ALA A 334 9.14 -14.59 19.91
CA ALA A 334 9.32 -14.95 18.50
C ALA A 334 8.64 -13.88 17.64
N LEU A 335 9.47 -13.09 16.96
CA LEU A 335 9.02 -12.13 15.95
C LEU A 335 8.95 -12.90 14.63
N GLU A 336 7.74 -13.16 14.15
CA GLU A 336 7.49 -13.84 12.87
C GLU A 336 7.54 -12.79 11.73
N SER A 337 6.43 -12.47 11.09
CA SER A 337 6.28 -11.32 10.16
C SER A 337 6.25 -9.95 10.87
N SER A 338 6.75 -9.88 12.10
CA SER A 338 6.74 -8.68 12.94
C SER A 338 8.10 -8.02 13.03
N CYS A 339 8.12 -6.77 13.46
CA CYS A 339 9.36 -6.02 13.58
C CYS A 339 9.48 -5.26 14.91
N THR A 340 10.73 -4.92 15.26
CA THR A 340 11.03 -4.08 16.42
C THR A 340 11.97 -2.94 16.03
N THR A 341 11.65 -1.70 16.37
CA THR A 341 12.50 -0.53 16.10
C THR A 341 12.51 0.44 17.29
N PRO A 342 13.61 1.16 17.60
CA PRO A 342 13.61 2.15 18.67
C PRO A 342 12.71 3.38 18.43
N TRP A 343 12.29 3.62 17.19
CA TRP A 343 11.54 4.82 16.78
C TRP A 343 10.22 4.43 16.12
N CYS A 344 9.16 5.17 16.43
CA CYS A 344 7.84 5.05 15.81
C CYS A 344 7.66 6.23 14.86
N ASP A 345 8.19 6.10 13.65
CA ASP A 345 7.90 7.08 12.61
C ASP A 345 6.49 6.78 12.06
N ASP A 346 5.70 7.84 11.97
CA ASP A 346 4.35 7.92 11.37
C ASP A 346 4.42 9.08 10.37
N PRO A 347 5.13 8.88 9.24
CA PRO A 347 5.41 9.92 8.26
C PRO A 347 4.16 10.36 7.48
N ASP A 348 3.20 9.46 7.25
CA ASP A 348 1.95 9.76 6.53
C ASP A 348 0.90 10.47 7.42
N GLY A 349 1.11 10.45 8.74
CA GLY A 349 0.31 11.16 9.73
C GLY A 349 -1.07 10.53 9.95
N ASP A 350 -1.24 9.25 9.63
CA ASP A 350 -2.49 8.51 9.82
C ASP A 350 -2.75 8.14 11.30
N GLY A 351 -1.75 8.34 12.17
CA GLY A 351 -1.82 8.06 13.60
C GLY A 351 -1.40 6.63 13.99
N GLN A 352 -0.91 5.83 13.03
CA GLN A 352 -0.33 4.51 13.23
C GLN A 352 1.15 4.54 12.81
N PRO A 353 2.08 4.10 13.67
CA PRO A 353 3.47 4.00 13.26
C PRO A 353 3.69 2.97 12.15
N ASP A 354 4.28 3.38 11.03
CA ASP A 354 4.58 2.51 9.87
C ASP A 354 5.68 1.47 10.16
N GLY A 355 6.49 1.72 11.20
CA GLY A 355 7.45 0.74 11.69
C GLY A 355 8.39 0.21 10.60
N CYS A 356 8.42 -1.12 10.43
CA CYS A 356 9.33 -1.83 9.52
C CYS A 356 8.61 -2.71 8.49
N LEU A 357 7.36 -2.37 8.16
CA LEU A 357 6.60 -3.04 7.11
C LEU A 357 6.61 -2.18 5.85
N TYR A 358 6.99 -2.81 4.75
CA TYR A 358 6.68 -2.36 3.40
C TYR A 358 5.17 -2.20 3.27
N ASP A 359 4.74 -1.15 2.59
CA ASP A 359 3.33 -0.85 2.36
C ASP A 359 2.58 -2.06 1.76
N ASN A 360 1.43 -2.37 2.36
CA ASN A 360 0.61 -3.56 2.08
C ASN A 360 -0.28 -3.40 0.84
N ASP A 361 -0.53 -2.18 0.36
CA ASP A 361 -1.31 -1.96 -0.87
C ASP A 361 -0.43 -1.97 -2.13
N GLY A 362 0.89 -1.88 -1.95
CA GLY A 362 1.89 -1.96 -3.00
C GLY A 362 2.10 -0.64 -3.73
N ILE A 363 1.71 0.49 -3.15
CA ILE A 363 1.89 1.86 -3.63
C ILE A 363 2.67 2.66 -2.58
N LEU A 364 3.94 2.90 -2.87
CA LEU A 364 4.82 3.69 -2.01
C LEU A 364 4.66 5.19 -2.32
N HIS A 365 4.10 5.97 -1.40
CA HIS A 365 3.83 7.39 -1.57
C HIS A 365 5.03 8.29 -1.23
N VAL A 366 5.34 9.26 -2.11
CA VAL A 366 6.46 10.21 -1.95
C VAL A 366 5.92 11.65 -2.06
N PRO A 367 6.04 12.51 -1.04
CA PRO A 367 6.86 12.34 0.16
C PRO A 367 6.13 11.72 1.35
N ASP A 368 4.82 11.47 1.24
CA ASP A 368 3.96 11.19 2.39
C ASP A 368 4.42 9.98 3.21
N GLU A 369 4.77 8.87 2.57
CA GLU A 369 5.37 7.70 3.25
C GLU A 369 6.91 7.74 3.24
N TYR A 370 7.49 8.10 2.09
CA TYR A 370 8.93 8.12 1.89
C TYR A 370 9.39 9.52 1.55
N ALA A 371 10.19 10.12 2.43
CA ALA A 371 10.72 11.48 2.26
C ALA A 371 11.48 11.71 0.93
N THR A 372 11.96 10.65 0.27
CA THR A 372 12.65 10.74 -1.03
C THR A 372 12.32 9.54 -1.92
N ILE A 373 12.37 9.75 -3.23
CA ILE A 373 12.22 8.68 -4.25
C ILE A 373 13.26 7.57 -4.06
N ALA A 374 14.50 7.92 -3.70
CA ALA A 374 15.55 6.92 -3.47
C ALA A 374 15.31 6.04 -2.24
N LEU A 375 14.59 6.54 -1.23
CA LEU A 375 14.20 5.73 -0.09
C LEU A 375 13.06 4.79 -0.46
N ALA A 376 12.06 5.27 -1.22
CA ALA A 376 11.00 4.42 -1.75
C ALA A 376 11.58 3.27 -2.61
N LEU A 377 12.53 3.57 -3.50
CA LEU A 377 13.21 2.57 -4.34
C LEU A 377 13.98 1.49 -3.57
N GLN A 378 14.49 1.79 -2.37
CA GLN A 378 15.15 0.78 -1.54
C GLN A 378 14.16 -0.21 -0.92
N ASN A 379 12.88 0.16 -0.88
CA ASN A 379 11.84 -0.57 -0.17
C ASN A 379 10.74 -1.10 -1.10
N VAL A 380 10.74 -0.72 -2.37
CA VAL A 380 9.75 -1.21 -3.34
C VAL A 380 9.95 -2.69 -3.67
N ALA A 381 8.85 -3.46 -3.68
CA ALA A 381 8.85 -4.85 -4.14
C ALA A 381 8.56 -4.94 -5.66
N ASP A 382 8.88 -6.10 -6.25
CA ASP A 382 8.57 -6.36 -7.67
C ASP A 382 7.06 -6.31 -7.93
N GLY A 383 6.64 -5.59 -8.96
CA GLY A 383 5.24 -5.33 -9.30
C GLY A 383 4.58 -4.14 -8.60
N ASN A 384 5.25 -3.51 -7.63
CA ASN A 384 4.70 -2.38 -6.87
C ASN A 384 4.80 -1.04 -7.61
N THR A 385 4.15 -0.03 -7.06
CA THR A 385 4.12 1.35 -7.55
C THR A 385 4.87 2.27 -6.59
N ILE A 386 5.55 3.28 -7.12
CA ILE A 386 5.99 4.47 -6.40
C ILE A 386 5.16 5.64 -6.93
N ALA A 387 4.29 6.18 -6.09
CA ALA A 387 3.43 7.32 -6.41
C ALA A 387 4.06 8.60 -5.86
N ILE A 388 4.37 9.55 -6.73
CA ILE A 388 5.11 10.77 -6.38
C ILE A 388 4.18 11.96 -6.53
N ALA A 389 3.95 12.68 -5.43
CA ALA A 389 3.15 13.89 -5.40
C ALA A 389 3.74 15.01 -6.28
N ALA A 390 2.93 16.03 -6.56
CA ALA A 390 3.39 17.23 -7.24
C ALA A 390 4.46 17.96 -6.40
N GLY A 391 5.55 18.37 -7.04
CA GLY A 391 6.66 19.01 -6.33
C GLY A 391 7.99 18.92 -7.07
N ASN A 392 9.00 19.60 -6.52
CA ASN A 392 10.37 19.56 -7.03
C ASN A 392 11.27 18.72 -6.11
N TYR A 393 11.72 17.58 -6.61
CA TYR A 393 12.53 16.58 -5.91
C TYR A 393 13.97 16.70 -6.37
N LEU A 394 14.79 17.30 -5.51
CA LEU A 394 16.22 17.50 -5.76
C LEU A 394 16.99 16.19 -5.51
N LEU A 395 17.73 15.71 -6.50
CA LEU A 395 18.63 14.57 -6.35
C LEU A 395 20.00 15.03 -5.86
N GLU A 396 20.55 14.38 -4.84
CA GLU A 396 21.89 14.69 -4.33
C GLU A 396 22.99 14.30 -5.33
N GLU A 397 24.17 14.92 -5.20
CA GLU A 397 25.31 14.64 -6.09
C GLU A 397 25.70 13.15 -6.03
N ALA A 398 25.78 12.50 -7.20
CA ALA A 398 25.99 11.06 -7.37
C ALA A 398 24.86 10.13 -6.86
N GLN A 399 23.68 10.68 -6.55
CA GLN A 399 22.47 9.86 -6.36
C GLN A 399 22.05 9.27 -7.71
N GLU A 400 21.68 7.98 -7.70
CA GLU A 400 21.19 7.24 -8.86
C GLU A 400 19.83 6.63 -8.51
N LEU A 401 18.79 6.86 -9.33
CA LEU A 401 17.50 6.18 -9.19
C LEU A 401 17.56 4.86 -9.95
N TYR A 402 18.16 3.85 -9.31
CA TYR A 402 18.54 2.59 -9.93
C TYR A 402 17.54 1.46 -9.61
N ILE A 403 16.99 0.84 -10.65
CA ILE A 403 16.03 -0.26 -10.61
C ILE A 403 16.69 -1.46 -11.29
N SER A 404 16.86 -2.57 -10.56
CA SER A 404 17.53 -3.77 -11.07
C SER A 404 16.80 -5.02 -10.69
N ASP A 405 16.61 -5.91 -11.67
CA ASP A 405 16.06 -7.26 -11.49
C ASP A 405 14.60 -7.30 -10.98
N ILE A 406 13.90 -6.16 -11.00
CA ILE A 406 12.48 -6.00 -10.66
C ILE A 406 11.81 -5.08 -11.70
N SER A 407 10.48 -5.13 -11.76
CA SER A 407 9.64 -4.32 -12.64
C SER A 407 8.60 -3.58 -11.80
N ILE A 408 8.62 -2.25 -11.83
CA ILE A 408 7.76 -1.41 -11.00
C ILE A 408 7.03 -0.35 -11.82
N THR A 409 6.06 0.32 -11.21
CA THR A 409 5.48 1.57 -11.72
C THR A 409 6.09 2.76 -10.98
N ILE A 410 6.53 3.79 -11.70
CA ILE A 410 6.86 5.10 -11.13
C ILE A 410 5.91 6.12 -11.76
N SER A 411 5.02 6.68 -10.96
CA SER A 411 3.99 7.61 -11.41
C SER A 411 4.09 8.93 -10.68
N GLY A 412 4.24 10.04 -11.41
CA GLY A 412 4.07 11.39 -10.88
C GLY A 412 2.61 11.86 -10.90
N GLU A 413 2.33 12.92 -10.16
CA GLU A 413 1.08 13.67 -10.30
C GLU A 413 1.11 14.58 -11.53
N THR A 414 -0.06 14.84 -12.08
CA THR A 414 -0.25 15.80 -13.19
C THR A 414 -0.87 17.09 -12.70
N GLY A 415 -0.53 18.19 -13.37
CA GLY A 415 -1.20 19.47 -13.21
C GLY A 415 -2.61 19.45 -13.79
N PRO A 416 -3.41 20.52 -13.56
CA PRO A 416 -4.74 20.65 -14.14
C PRO A 416 -4.77 20.64 -15.68
N ASP A 417 -3.63 20.93 -16.30
CA ASP A 417 -3.36 20.90 -17.75
C ASP A 417 -2.98 19.50 -18.28
N GLY A 418 -2.82 18.51 -17.39
CA GLY A 418 -2.37 17.17 -17.73
C GLY A 418 -0.86 17.03 -17.89
N LEU A 419 -0.08 18.11 -17.71
CA LEU A 419 1.38 18.05 -17.76
C LEU A 419 1.95 17.51 -16.44
N PRO A 420 3.16 16.93 -16.44
CA PRO A 420 3.84 16.51 -15.21
C PRO A 420 3.98 17.64 -14.20
N ALA A 421 3.40 17.48 -13.00
CA ALA A 421 3.60 18.37 -11.86
C ALA A 421 4.73 17.88 -10.93
N THR A 422 5.20 16.65 -11.13
CA THR A 422 6.33 16.06 -10.42
C THR A 422 7.63 16.30 -11.19
N ILE A 423 8.53 17.10 -10.61
CA ILE A 423 9.84 17.45 -11.18
C ILE A 423 10.94 16.69 -10.42
N ILE A 424 11.74 15.90 -11.12
CA ILE A 424 12.96 15.27 -10.63
C ILE A 424 14.15 16.07 -11.16
N ASP A 425 14.80 16.81 -10.28
CA ASP A 425 15.89 17.72 -10.62
C ASP A 425 17.25 17.12 -10.24
N GLY A 426 18.03 16.76 -11.25
CA GLY A 426 19.36 16.18 -11.08
C GLY A 426 20.46 17.19 -10.70
N GLN A 427 20.14 18.49 -10.63
CA GLN A 427 21.04 19.57 -10.23
C GLN A 427 22.35 19.65 -11.06
N GLY A 428 22.35 19.06 -12.26
CA GLY A 428 23.46 19.03 -13.21
C GLY A 428 24.47 17.91 -12.99
N ALA A 429 24.27 17.02 -12.00
CA ALA A 429 25.27 16.02 -11.63
C ALA A 429 24.69 14.64 -11.27
N ALA A 430 23.47 14.57 -10.75
CA ALA A 430 22.85 13.32 -10.36
C ALA A 430 22.35 12.53 -11.57
N PHE A 431 22.29 11.21 -11.43
CA PHE A 431 21.73 10.36 -12.47
C PHE A 431 20.21 10.30 -12.34
N GLY A 432 19.50 10.25 -13.47
CA GLY A 432 18.06 10.04 -13.46
C GLY A 432 17.67 8.59 -13.20
N ILE A 433 16.62 8.13 -13.86
CA ILE A 433 16.06 6.79 -13.70
C ILE A 433 16.82 5.79 -14.58
N GLN A 434 17.32 4.72 -13.97
CA GLN A 434 17.99 3.63 -14.66
C GLN A 434 17.29 2.31 -14.38
N VAL A 435 16.84 1.63 -15.44
CA VAL A 435 16.16 0.34 -15.37
C VAL A 435 17.02 -0.74 -16.02
N VAL A 436 17.33 -1.80 -15.27
CA VAL A 436 18.24 -2.86 -15.70
C VAL A 436 17.64 -4.24 -15.41
N ARG A 437 17.54 -5.10 -16.41
CA ARG A 437 17.14 -6.52 -16.26
C ARG A 437 15.74 -6.75 -15.63
N GLY A 438 14.77 -5.89 -15.92
CA GLY A 438 13.36 -6.14 -15.53
C GLY A 438 12.77 -7.33 -16.30
N ASP A 439 12.15 -8.28 -15.60
CA ASP A 439 11.54 -9.49 -16.16
C ASP A 439 10.03 -9.35 -16.48
N GLY A 440 9.42 -8.26 -16.02
CA GLY A 440 8.11 -7.75 -16.39
C GLY A 440 8.20 -6.41 -17.14
N THR A 441 7.06 -5.70 -17.24
CA THR A 441 7.01 -4.38 -17.89
C THR A 441 7.02 -3.28 -16.83
N THR A 442 8.07 -2.47 -16.82
CA THR A 442 8.17 -1.26 -15.99
C THR A 442 7.30 -0.15 -16.58
N VAL A 443 6.61 0.62 -15.74
CA VAL A 443 5.83 1.79 -16.17
C VAL A 443 6.46 3.05 -15.57
N ILE A 444 6.67 4.07 -16.39
CA ILE A 444 7.17 5.38 -15.96
C ILE A 444 6.25 6.45 -16.55
N GLU A 445 5.55 7.20 -15.71
CA GLU A 445 4.55 8.14 -16.20
C GLU A 445 4.47 9.45 -15.42
N ASN A 446 4.09 10.52 -16.12
CA ASN A 446 3.78 11.82 -15.54
C ASN A 446 4.96 12.48 -14.78
N LEU A 447 6.19 12.33 -15.30
CA LEU A 447 7.39 12.88 -14.67
C LEU A 447 8.07 13.93 -15.55
N ASN A 448 8.56 15.02 -14.95
CA ASN A 448 9.55 15.88 -15.56
C ASN A 448 10.94 15.55 -14.99
N LEU A 449 11.88 15.11 -15.82
CA LEU A 449 13.29 14.95 -15.45
C LEU A 449 14.10 16.12 -16.02
N THR A 450 14.61 16.98 -15.13
CA THR A 450 15.38 18.17 -15.53
C THR A 450 16.78 18.17 -14.93
N ARG A 451 17.75 18.73 -15.67
CA ARG A 451 19.14 18.88 -15.20
C ARG A 451 19.77 17.56 -14.69
N CYS A 452 19.34 16.42 -15.21
CA CYS A 452 19.88 15.11 -14.88
C CYS A 452 21.02 14.72 -15.83
N VAL A 453 21.94 13.89 -15.34
CA VAL A 453 22.89 13.14 -16.15
C VAL A 453 22.27 11.77 -16.45
N TYR A 454 22.17 11.35 -17.71
CA TYR A 454 21.43 10.14 -18.10
C TYR A 454 20.03 10.08 -17.46
N PRO A 455 19.13 11.01 -17.84
CA PRO A 455 17.81 11.11 -17.21
C PRO A 455 17.04 9.80 -17.32
N LEU A 456 17.13 9.08 -18.45
CA LEU A 456 16.46 7.79 -18.59
C LEU A 456 17.33 6.76 -19.33
N SER A 457 17.64 5.65 -18.65
CA SER A 457 18.41 4.54 -19.22
C SER A 457 17.64 3.22 -19.06
N LEU A 458 17.41 2.50 -20.16
CA LEU A 458 16.56 1.31 -20.22
C LEU A 458 17.35 0.14 -20.85
N ILE A 459 17.81 -0.79 -20.01
CA ILE A 459 18.75 -1.85 -20.42
C ILE A 459 18.20 -3.23 -20.08
N LEU A 460 18.09 -4.11 -21.08
CA LEU A 460 17.61 -5.49 -20.90
C LEU A 460 16.25 -5.54 -20.19
N CYS A 461 15.32 -4.67 -20.56
CA CYS A 461 14.02 -4.55 -19.89
C CYS A 461 12.86 -4.35 -20.88
N SER A 462 11.63 -4.48 -20.38
CA SER A 462 10.44 -3.95 -21.04
C SER A 462 9.94 -2.72 -20.29
N ALA A 463 9.61 -1.64 -21.01
CA ALA A 463 9.11 -0.42 -20.39
C ALA A 463 8.03 0.30 -21.21
N THR A 464 7.08 0.91 -20.53
CA THR A 464 6.17 1.93 -21.09
C THR A 464 6.45 3.25 -20.40
N VAL A 465 6.73 4.28 -21.20
CA VAL A 465 6.96 5.65 -20.71
C VAL A 465 5.90 6.55 -21.30
N THR A 466 5.11 7.21 -20.46
CA THR A 466 3.96 7.99 -20.90
C THR A 466 3.95 9.37 -20.27
N ASN A 467 3.69 10.41 -21.07
CA ASN A 467 3.52 11.78 -20.57
C ASN A 467 4.71 12.22 -19.70
N CYS A 468 5.94 11.97 -20.16
CA CYS A 468 7.15 12.37 -19.47
C CYS A 468 7.87 13.48 -20.23
N THR A 469 8.37 14.48 -19.51
CA THR A 469 9.21 15.55 -20.03
C THR A 469 10.66 15.32 -19.60
N ILE A 470 11.60 15.50 -20.51
CA ILE A 470 13.03 15.46 -20.24
C ILE A 470 13.65 16.73 -20.82
N ASP A 471 14.06 17.64 -19.96
CA ASP A 471 14.58 18.94 -20.37
C ASP A 471 15.94 19.25 -19.73
N THR A 472 16.76 20.03 -20.44
CA THR A 472 18.03 20.57 -19.90
C THR A 472 18.96 19.49 -19.32
N CYS A 473 18.85 18.25 -19.79
CA CYS A 473 19.62 17.11 -19.28
C CYS A 473 20.87 16.84 -20.13
N PHE A 474 21.77 16.03 -19.58
CA PHE A 474 22.98 15.58 -20.26
C PHE A 474 23.01 14.05 -20.43
N GLY A 475 23.15 13.56 -21.65
CA GLY A 475 23.24 12.12 -21.95
C GLY A 475 24.54 11.73 -22.68
N TYR A 476 25.20 10.64 -22.33
CA TYR A 476 26.38 10.24 -23.11
C TYR A 476 26.01 9.54 -24.43
N TYR A 477 24.99 8.67 -24.38
CA TYR A 477 24.38 8.00 -25.53
C TYR A 477 22.90 8.37 -25.63
N GLY A 478 22.56 9.66 -25.62
CA GLY A 478 21.17 10.12 -25.55
C GLY A 478 20.72 10.39 -24.12
N VAL A 479 19.71 11.26 -24.00
CA VAL A 479 19.00 11.46 -22.74
C VAL A 479 18.03 10.33 -22.46
N ILE A 480 17.46 9.72 -23.50
CA ILE A 480 16.86 8.38 -23.40
C ILE A 480 17.77 7.41 -24.15
N SER A 481 18.36 6.48 -23.40
CA SER A 481 19.21 5.42 -23.96
C SER A 481 18.55 4.06 -23.76
N MET A 482 18.43 3.29 -24.84
CA MET A 482 17.84 1.95 -24.83
C MET A 482 18.82 0.92 -25.38
N SER A 483 18.97 -0.21 -24.68
CA SER A 483 19.83 -1.32 -25.11
C SER A 483 19.17 -2.65 -24.79
N ASN A 484 18.97 -3.48 -25.81
CA ASN A 484 18.37 -4.81 -25.73
C ASN A 484 17.00 -4.80 -25.02
N SER A 485 16.15 -3.81 -25.33
CA SER A 485 14.92 -3.52 -24.59
C SER A 485 13.69 -3.38 -25.50
N VAL A 486 12.50 -3.66 -24.96
CA VAL A 486 11.22 -3.43 -25.64
C VAL A 486 10.52 -2.25 -24.98
N VAL A 487 10.46 -1.11 -25.68
CA VAL A 487 10.05 0.17 -25.09
C VAL A 487 8.96 0.86 -25.92
N THR A 488 7.94 1.36 -25.24
CA THR A 488 6.97 2.29 -25.83
C THR A 488 7.08 3.65 -25.15
N LEU A 489 7.25 4.71 -25.93
CA LEU A 489 7.22 6.11 -25.50
C LEU A 489 5.93 6.73 -26.06
N ASN A 490 5.07 7.25 -25.18
CA ASN A 490 3.79 7.85 -25.55
C ASN A 490 3.72 9.29 -25.04
N THR A 491 3.56 10.25 -25.95
CA THR A 491 3.32 11.66 -25.58
C THR A 491 4.44 12.22 -24.69
N CYS A 492 5.69 11.78 -24.93
CA CYS A 492 6.87 12.25 -24.21
C CYS A 492 7.54 13.43 -24.94
N SER A 493 8.12 14.36 -24.17
CA SER A 493 8.83 15.53 -24.69
C SER A 493 10.29 15.53 -24.27
N MET A 494 11.21 15.68 -25.22
CA MET A 494 12.65 15.73 -25.02
C MET A 494 13.16 17.05 -25.61
N THR A 495 13.42 18.04 -24.76
CA THR A 495 13.68 19.43 -25.18
C THR A 495 14.99 20.00 -24.65
N GLY A 496 15.75 20.66 -25.52
CA GLY A 496 16.93 21.44 -25.10
C GLY A 496 18.02 20.61 -24.42
N ASN A 497 18.06 19.29 -24.66
CA ASN A 497 19.02 18.41 -24.01
C ASN A 497 20.36 18.42 -24.73
N GLN A 498 21.40 18.02 -24.02
CA GLN A 498 22.74 17.87 -24.58
C GLN A 498 23.24 16.45 -24.42
N GLY A 499 24.09 16.00 -25.34
CA GLY A 499 24.80 14.77 -25.12
C GLY A 499 26.09 14.62 -25.90
N THR A 500 26.87 13.61 -25.53
CA THR A 500 28.16 13.36 -26.19
C THR A 500 27.92 12.75 -27.56
N PHE A 501 27.38 11.53 -27.61
CA PHE A 501 27.09 10.83 -28.86
C PHE A 501 25.63 10.92 -29.30
N GLY A 502 24.72 11.32 -28.42
CA GLY A 502 23.30 11.49 -28.71
C GLY A 502 22.68 12.57 -27.83
N GLY A 503 21.97 13.54 -28.41
CA GLY A 503 21.27 14.61 -27.68
C GLY A 503 19.86 14.23 -27.24
N GLY A 504 19.11 13.49 -28.07
CA GLY A 504 17.75 13.04 -27.80
C GLY A 504 17.67 11.55 -27.46
N VAL A 505 17.06 10.76 -28.34
CA VAL A 505 16.73 9.34 -28.13
C VAL A 505 17.69 8.45 -28.89
N MET A 506 18.28 7.46 -28.22
CA MET A 506 19.22 6.53 -28.83
C MET A 506 18.86 5.08 -28.55
N VAL A 507 18.89 4.27 -29.61
CA VAL A 507 18.75 2.81 -29.56
C VAL A 507 20.09 2.19 -29.90
N VAL A 508 20.74 1.57 -28.91
CA VAL A 508 22.12 1.09 -28.99
C VAL A 508 22.22 -0.29 -28.34
N ASP A 509 22.08 -1.36 -29.12
CA ASP A 509 22.21 -2.72 -28.59
C ASP A 509 23.68 -3.15 -28.47
N GLN A 510 23.98 -3.99 -27.47
CA GLN A 510 25.32 -4.56 -27.26
C GLN A 510 25.32 -6.09 -27.36
N GLY A 511 24.80 -6.62 -28.47
CA GLY A 511 24.61 -8.06 -28.67
C GLY A 511 23.52 -8.64 -27.75
N GLY A 512 22.90 -9.76 -28.15
CA GLY A 512 21.73 -10.30 -27.45
C GLY A 512 20.44 -10.14 -28.25
N GLN A 513 19.30 -9.94 -27.57
CA GLN A 513 18.03 -9.62 -28.21
C GLN A 513 18.04 -8.16 -28.70
N SER A 514 17.61 -7.91 -29.93
CA SER A 514 17.55 -6.55 -30.47
C SER A 514 16.42 -5.74 -29.84
N SER A 515 16.63 -4.43 -29.70
CA SER A 515 15.61 -3.53 -29.17
C SER A 515 14.42 -3.37 -30.12
N GLU A 516 13.22 -3.21 -29.56
CA GLU A 516 11.99 -2.86 -30.27
C GLU A 516 11.39 -1.61 -29.61
N VAL A 517 11.46 -0.48 -30.31
CA VAL A 517 11.07 0.84 -29.77
C VAL A 517 9.91 1.41 -30.57
N THR A 518 8.86 1.84 -29.87
CA THR A 518 7.73 2.57 -30.46
C THR A 518 7.65 3.94 -29.82
N MET A 519 7.58 4.99 -30.64
CA MET A 519 7.37 6.38 -30.23
C MET A 519 6.06 6.86 -30.86
N VAL A 520 5.15 7.34 -30.01
CA VAL A 520 3.84 7.85 -30.40
C VAL A 520 3.71 9.27 -29.85
N GLU A 521 3.46 10.24 -30.74
CA GLU A 521 3.20 11.64 -30.37
C GLU A 521 4.32 12.26 -29.50
N CYS A 522 5.57 11.83 -29.74
CA CYS A 522 6.73 12.35 -29.02
C CYS A 522 7.30 13.60 -29.67
N ILE A 523 7.78 14.54 -28.85
CA ILE A 523 8.46 15.76 -29.31
C ILE A 523 9.96 15.65 -28.97
N ILE A 524 10.81 15.82 -29.96
CA ILE A 524 12.27 15.81 -29.84
C ILE A 524 12.80 17.12 -30.43
N ASP A 525 12.94 18.13 -29.59
CA ASP A 525 13.18 19.52 -29.99
C ASP A 525 14.48 20.10 -29.41
N GLY A 526 15.28 20.78 -30.24
CA GLY A 526 16.38 21.60 -29.75
C GLY A 526 17.53 20.84 -29.08
N ASN A 527 17.63 19.52 -29.28
CA ASN A 527 18.65 18.70 -28.61
C ASN A 527 19.99 18.75 -29.34
N ILE A 528 21.10 18.62 -28.60
CA ILE A 528 22.47 18.86 -29.08
C ILE A 528 23.35 17.62 -28.91
N GLY A 529 23.78 17.01 -30.01
CA GLY A 529 24.83 15.98 -30.02
C GLY A 529 26.23 16.58 -30.23
N THR A 530 27.13 16.49 -29.26
CA THR A 530 28.37 17.31 -29.29
C THR A 530 29.60 16.64 -29.92
N TYR A 531 29.66 15.31 -29.96
CA TYR A 531 30.84 14.60 -30.47
C TYR A 531 31.03 14.86 -31.97
N PRO A 532 32.22 15.33 -32.40
CA PRO A 532 32.47 15.64 -33.80
C PRO A 532 32.28 14.43 -34.71
N VAL A 533 31.69 14.67 -35.88
CA VAL A 533 31.41 13.74 -36.98
C VAL A 533 30.36 12.65 -36.69
N TYR A 534 30.23 12.19 -35.45
CA TYR A 534 29.47 10.97 -35.14
C TYR A 534 28.25 11.18 -34.22
N ALA A 535 28.10 12.35 -33.60
CA ALA A 535 26.98 12.56 -32.68
C ALA A 535 25.64 12.73 -33.41
N ILE A 536 24.58 12.26 -32.75
CA ILE A 536 23.20 12.44 -33.20
C ILE A 536 22.50 13.51 -32.35
N GLY A 537 21.71 14.37 -32.99
CA GLY A 537 20.96 15.42 -32.30
C GLY A 537 19.65 14.89 -31.71
N GLY A 538 18.75 14.45 -32.59
CA GLY A 538 17.42 13.96 -32.28
C GLY A 538 17.39 12.46 -32.00
N VAL A 539 17.09 11.64 -33.01
CA VAL A 539 16.86 10.19 -32.86
C VAL A 539 17.93 9.39 -33.59
N GLY A 540 18.62 8.50 -32.87
CA GLY A 540 19.62 7.60 -33.46
C GLY A 540 19.30 6.13 -33.21
N VAL A 541 19.16 5.36 -34.28
CA VAL A 541 18.89 3.91 -34.22
C VAL A 541 20.08 3.17 -34.80
N PHE A 542 20.92 2.60 -33.93
CA PHE A 542 22.14 1.91 -34.34
C PHE A 542 21.95 0.40 -34.53
N ASP A 543 21.00 -0.19 -33.82
CA ASP A 543 20.59 -1.59 -33.92
C ASP A 543 19.11 -1.69 -33.56
N GLY A 544 18.47 -2.82 -33.88
CA GLY A 544 17.07 -3.08 -33.58
C GLY A 544 16.08 -2.36 -34.49
N GLN A 545 14.87 -2.17 -33.97
CA GLN A 545 13.74 -1.64 -34.71
C GLN A 545 13.13 -0.45 -33.97
N ALA A 546 12.83 0.62 -34.71
CA ALA A 546 12.13 1.77 -34.19
C ALA A 546 10.92 2.13 -35.06
N THR A 547 9.84 2.58 -34.42
CA THR A 547 8.65 3.13 -35.08
C THR A 547 8.36 4.52 -34.54
N LEU A 548 8.19 5.51 -35.40
CA LEU A 548 7.69 6.85 -35.04
C LEU A 548 6.30 7.04 -35.66
N THR A 549 5.32 7.43 -34.84
CA THR A 549 3.97 7.77 -35.29
C THR A 549 3.53 9.07 -34.66
N GLY A 550 3.20 10.09 -35.46
CA GLY A 550 2.73 11.37 -34.92
C GLY A 550 3.81 12.18 -34.19
N CYS A 551 5.09 11.82 -34.34
CA CYS A 551 6.17 12.49 -33.62
C CYS A 551 6.64 13.77 -34.33
N THR A 552 7.35 14.62 -33.60
CA THR A 552 8.02 15.82 -34.13
C THR A 552 9.50 15.78 -33.75
N VAL A 553 10.40 15.76 -34.73
CA VAL A 553 11.86 15.80 -34.53
C VAL A 553 12.39 17.09 -35.17
N ARG A 554 12.67 18.11 -34.35
CA ARG A 554 12.99 19.43 -34.87
C ARG A 554 14.08 20.20 -34.16
N ASN A 555 14.66 21.18 -34.88
CA ASN A 555 15.64 22.13 -34.37
C ASN A 555 16.83 21.51 -33.62
N ASN A 556 17.06 20.20 -33.80
CA ASN A 556 18.17 19.53 -33.14
C ASN A 556 19.46 19.93 -33.85
N THR A 557 20.56 19.93 -33.11
CA THR A 557 21.89 20.18 -33.66
C THR A 557 22.83 19.06 -33.33
N SER A 558 23.83 18.81 -34.19
CA SER A 558 24.83 17.81 -33.84
C SER A 558 26.17 17.98 -34.53
N GLY A 559 27.17 17.29 -33.98
CA GLY A 559 28.45 17.05 -34.62
C GLY A 559 28.36 16.03 -35.75
N GLY A 560 27.22 15.38 -36.03
CA GLY A 560 27.02 14.38 -37.07
C GLY A 560 25.71 14.62 -37.84
N ILE A 561 24.73 13.74 -37.67
CA ILE A 561 23.36 13.90 -38.19
C ILE A 561 22.47 14.45 -37.08
N ALA A 562 21.68 15.49 -37.35
CA ALA A 562 20.94 16.16 -36.30
C ALA A 562 19.50 15.67 -36.15
N GLY A 563 18.81 15.29 -37.23
CA GLY A 563 17.43 14.79 -37.14
C GLY A 563 17.37 13.32 -36.75
N VAL A 564 17.07 12.46 -37.72
CA VAL A 564 16.96 11.01 -37.55
C VAL A 564 18.12 10.30 -38.23
N TYR A 565 18.79 9.40 -37.53
CA TYR A 565 19.82 8.52 -38.07
C TYR A 565 19.44 7.05 -37.90
N VAL A 566 19.55 6.27 -38.96
CA VAL A 566 19.30 4.82 -38.99
C VAL A 566 20.53 4.11 -39.55
N ALA A 567 21.15 3.26 -38.75
CA ALA A 567 22.27 2.44 -39.18
C ALA A 567 21.81 1.32 -40.13
N ALA A 568 22.73 0.79 -40.93
CA ALA A 568 22.43 -0.24 -41.93
C ALA A 568 21.93 -1.57 -41.35
N GLU A 569 22.17 -1.83 -40.07
CA GLU A 569 21.74 -3.03 -39.35
C GLU A 569 20.40 -2.83 -38.62
N ALA A 570 19.91 -1.59 -38.55
CA ALA A 570 18.66 -1.23 -37.90
C ALA A 570 17.51 -1.08 -38.90
N THR A 571 16.28 -1.03 -38.39
CA THR A 571 15.10 -0.70 -39.18
C THR A 571 14.29 0.42 -38.54
N MET A 572 13.69 1.24 -39.40
CA MET A 572 12.86 2.37 -39.00
C MET A 572 11.55 2.35 -39.77
N THR A 573 10.44 2.60 -39.08
CA THR A 573 9.12 2.84 -39.68
C THR A 573 8.61 4.19 -39.22
N MET A 574 8.06 4.99 -40.14
CA MET A 574 7.54 6.32 -39.82
C MET A 574 6.15 6.51 -40.41
N ALA A 575 5.24 7.09 -39.63
CA ALA A 575 3.92 7.56 -40.07
C ALA A 575 3.61 8.91 -39.41
N THR A 576 2.94 9.81 -40.15
CA THR A 576 2.45 11.09 -39.62
C THR A 576 3.47 11.88 -38.79
N THR A 577 4.76 11.76 -39.10
CA THR A 577 5.86 12.30 -38.30
C THR A 577 6.51 13.47 -39.03
N ALA A 578 6.75 14.57 -38.32
CA ALA A 578 7.46 15.75 -38.83
C ALA A 578 8.94 15.69 -38.47
N VAL A 579 9.83 15.90 -39.45
CA VAL A 579 11.29 16.01 -39.24
C VAL A 579 11.81 17.24 -39.97
N CYS A 580 12.15 18.29 -39.23
CA CYS A 580 12.48 19.59 -39.82
C CYS A 580 13.47 20.44 -39.01
N GLY A 581 14.09 21.44 -39.62
CA GLY A 581 14.93 22.41 -38.89
C GLY A 581 16.21 21.84 -38.26
N ASN A 582 16.54 20.57 -38.50
CA ASN A 582 17.68 19.93 -37.85
C ASN A 582 19.00 20.24 -38.58
N VAL A 583 20.05 20.61 -37.85
CA VAL A 583 21.34 21.05 -38.41
C VAL A 583 22.53 20.27 -37.80
N GLY A 584 23.11 19.38 -38.60
CA GLY A 584 24.26 18.55 -38.23
C GLY A 584 25.63 19.19 -38.51
N TYR A 585 26.65 18.33 -38.59
CA TYR A 585 28.06 18.72 -38.74
C TYR A 585 28.29 19.66 -39.93
N GLU A 586 29.07 20.73 -39.72
CA GLU A 586 29.42 21.71 -40.77
C GLU A 586 28.18 22.29 -41.50
N GLY A 587 27.04 22.40 -40.81
CA GLY A 587 25.79 22.93 -41.37
C GLY A 587 25.01 21.93 -42.23
N ASN A 588 25.22 20.63 -42.00
CA ASN A 588 24.51 19.58 -42.72
C ASN A 588 23.00 19.61 -42.39
N THR A 589 22.16 19.95 -43.37
CA THR A 589 20.69 20.03 -43.21
C THR A 589 19.97 18.72 -43.54
N THR A 590 20.67 17.59 -43.56
CA THR A 590 20.06 16.27 -43.75
C THR A 590 19.16 15.94 -42.55
N GLN A 591 17.86 15.88 -42.80
CA GLN A 591 16.85 15.59 -41.77
C GLN A 591 16.81 14.11 -41.38
N ILE A 592 16.90 13.21 -42.36
CA ILE A 592 16.89 11.76 -42.14
C ILE A 592 18.06 11.15 -42.90
N SER A 593 18.87 10.34 -42.22
CA SER A 593 20.01 9.62 -42.79
C SER A 593 19.88 8.12 -42.50
N GLY A 594 19.73 7.31 -43.55
CA GLY A 594 19.51 5.87 -43.46
C GLY A 594 18.19 5.47 -44.11
N ASP A 595 17.96 4.16 -44.22
CA ASP A 595 16.74 3.62 -44.83
C ASP A 595 15.60 3.60 -43.79
N TYR A 596 14.39 3.92 -44.22
CA TYR A 596 13.18 3.79 -43.41
C TYR A 596 11.97 3.42 -44.28
N THR A 597 10.97 2.83 -43.64
CA THR A 597 9.67 2.52 -44.25
C THR A 597 8.71 3.67 -43.99
N ASP A 598 8.29 4.34 -45.05
CA ASP A 598 7.27 5.40 -45.02
C ASP A 598 5.86 4.80 -45.08
N ASN A 599 5.11 4.92 -43.99
CA ASN A 599 3.71 4.51 -43.88
C ASN A 599 2.72 5.65 -44.15
N GLY A 600 3.19 6.81 -44.63
CA GLY A 600 2.38 7.94 -45.08
C GLY A 600 2.18 9.04 -44.04
N GLY A 601 1.93 10.26 -44.53
CA GLY A 601 1.67 11.44 -43.71
C GLY A 601 2.90 12.09 -43.08
N ASN A 602 4.10 11.59 -43.37
CA ASN A 602 5.35 12.18 -42.87
C ASN A 602 5.66 13.51 -43.59
N GLU A 603 6.20 14.46 -42.84
CA GLU A 603 6.64 15.77 -43.33
C GLU A 603 8.15 15.91 -43.07
N VAL A 604 8.93 16.10 -44.13
CA VAL A 604 10.40 16.16 -44.02
C VAL A 604 10.90 17.38 -44.76
N GLU A 605 11.25 18.41 -44.00
CA GLU A 605 11.58 19.75 -44.53
C GLU A 605 12.91 20.28 -43.97
N ILE A 606 13.60 21.14 -44.71
CA ILE A 606 14.88 21.69 -44.23
C ILE A 606 14.66 22.66 -43.08
N GLU A 607 13.70 23.57 -43.27
CA GLU A 607 13.21 24.47 -42.24
C GLU A 607 11.92 23.88 -41.69
N CYS A 608 11.61 24.09 -40.42
CA CYS A 608 10.27 23.77 -39.96
C CYS A 608 9.28 24.77 -40.56
N PRO A 609 8.04 24.33 -40.86
CA PRO A 609 6.92 25.26 -40.94
C PRO A 609 7.01 26.17 -39.71
N GLU A 610 6.85 27.49 -39.88
CA GLU A 610 6.88 28.37 -38.72
C GLU A 610 5.87 27.83 -37.72
N ASP A 611 6.32 27.63 -36.48
CA ASP A 611 5.40 27.42 -35.37
C ASP A 611 4.41 28.57 -35.46
N CYS A 612 3.14 28.23 -35.62
CA CYS A 612 2.12 29.26 -35.70
C CYS A 612 1.89 29.77 -34.27
N VAL A 613 2.86 30.56 -33.79
CA VAL A 613 2.93 31.05 -32.43
C VAL A 613 1.67 31.87 -32.17
N GLY A 614 0.73 31.30 -31.42
CA GLY A 614 -0.58 31.89 -31.19
C GLY A 614 -1.74 31.27 -31.96
N ASP A 615 -1.58 30.12 -32.62
CA ASP A 615 -2.67 29.23 -33.05
C ASP A 615 -2.92 28.19 -31.94
N PHE A 616 -3.54 28.64 -30.85
CA PHE A 616 -3.78 27.83 -29.66
C PHE A 616 -4.90 26.81 -29.85
N ASP A 617 -5.75 26.99 -30.86
CA ASP A 617 -6.82 26.06 -31.20
C ASP A 617 -6.50 25.11 -32.37
N GLY A 618 -5.32 25.27 -32.98
CA GLY A 618 -4.81 24.41 -34.05
C GLY A 618 -5.58 24.54 -35.36
N SER A 619 -6.25 25.67 -35.58
CA SER A 619 -7.07 25.94 -36.75
C SER A 619 -6.25 26.28 -38.00
N GLY A 620 -4.96 26.61 -37.84
CA GLY A 620 -4.09 27.12 -38.89
C GLY A 620 -4.29 28.61 -39.19
N ASP A 621 -5.04 29.34 -38.35
CA ASP A 621 -5.33 30.76 -38.46
C ASP A 621 -5.24 31.45 -37.08
N ILE A 622 -4.28 32.35 -36.88
CA ILE A 622 -4.18 33.15 -35.64
C ILE A 622 -5.27 34.21 -35.65
N GLY A 623 -6.27 34.03 -34.78
CA GLY A 623 -7.52 34.77 -34.84
C GLY A 623 -8.10 35.17 -33.48
N VAL A 624 -9.39 35.50 -33.51
CA VAL A 624 -10.11 35.94 -32.30
C VAL A 624 -10.22 34.82 -31.28
N ASP A 625 -10.30 33.58 -31.73
CA ASP A 625 -10.47 32.42 -30.85
C ASP A 625 -9.17 32.13 -30.07
N ASP A 626 -8.01 32.33 -30.69
CA ASP A 626 -6.71 32.28 -30.00
C ASP A 626 -6.50 33.45 -29.05
N LEU A 627 -6.88 34.65 -29.46
CA LEU A 627 -6.84 35.83 -28.57
C LEU A 627 -7.71 35.60 -27.33
N LEU A 628 -8.88 34.97 -27.48
CA LEU A 628 -9.75 34.64 -26.36
C LEU A 628 -9.13 33.55 -25.47
N THR A 629 -8.39 32.62 -26.05
CA THR A 629 -7.64 31.58 -25.34
C THR A 629 -6.53 32.21 -24.49
N LEU A 630 -5.71 33.09 -25.07
CA LEU A 630 -4.66 33.85 -24.37
C LEU A 630 -5.26 34.72 -23.25
N LEU A 631 -6.30 35.51 -23.55
CA LEU A 631 -6.93 36.37 -22.54
C LEU A 631 -7.58 35.57 -21.41
N GLY A 632 -8.02 34.33 -21.69
CA GLY A 632 -8.48 33.39 -20.67
C GLY A 632 -7.36 32.88 -19.77
N ALA A 633 -6.13 32.80 -20.30
CA ALA A 633 -4.93 32.39 -19.60
C ALA A 633 -4.11 33.55 -19.01
N TYR A 634 -4.54 34.81 -19.15
CA TYR A 634 -3.77 35.98 -18.73
C TYR A 634 -3.39 35.95 -17.23
N GLN A 635 -2.09 36.11 -16.93
CA GLN A 635 -1.45 35.92 -15.63
C GLN A 635 -1.56 34.49 -15.05
N SER A 636 -1.62 33.49 -15.93
CA SER A 636 -1.57 32.08 -15.55
C SER A 636 -0.57 31.33 -16.44
N THR A 637 -0.29 30.08 -16.11
CA THR A 637 0.59 29.16 -16.87
C THR A 637 -0.19 28.35 -17.92
N GLY A 638 -1.29 28.91 -18.44
CA GLY A 638 -2.21 28.22 -19.34
C GLY A 638 -1.81 28.33 -20.81
N ASN A 639 -2.66 27.79 -21.70
CA ASN A 639 -2.48 27.91 -23.15
C ASN A 639 -2.61 29.40 -23.55
N GLY A 640 -1.49 30.06 -23.80
CA GLY A 640 -1.41 31.51 -23.94
C GLY A 640 0.02 32.07 -23.98
N ASP A 641 1.00 31.31 -23.49
CA ASP A 641 2.43 31.63 -23.52
C ASP A 641 3.00 31.45 -24.96
N CYS A 642 3.21 32.58 -25.64
CA CYS A 642 3.72 32.68 -27.00
C CYS A 642 5.25 32.76 -27.08
N ASP A 643 5.95 33.26 -26.05
CA ASP A 643 7.42 33.31 -26.07
C ASP A 643 8.11 32.19 -25.27
N GLY A 644 7.33 31.35 -24.61
CA GLY A 644 7.76 30.14 -23.93
C GLY A 644 8.48 30.41 -22.61
N ASP A 645 8.22 31.56 -21.97
CA ASP A 645 8.88 31.95 -20.72
C ASP A 645 8.18 31.45 -19.44
N GLY A 646 7.00 30.84 -19.59
CA GLY A 646 6.27 30.15 -18.55
C GLY A 646 5.14 30.96 -17.91
N ASP A 647 4.86 32.18 -18.36
CA ASP A 647 3.66 32.93 -17.98
C ASP A 647 2.96 33.59 -19.17
N THR A 648 1.62 33.67 -19.12
CA THR A 648 0.86 34.40 -20.14
C THR A 648 0.68 35.86 -19.73
N ASP A 649 1.37 36.79 -20.38
CA ASP A 649 1.35 38.20 -20.01
C ASP A 649 1.16 39.15 -21.22
N VAL A 650 1.57 40.41 -21.06
CA VAL A 650 1.42 41.41 -22.12
C VAL A 650 2.35 41.16 -23.30
N ASP A 651 3.50 40.53 -23.08
CA ASP A 651 4.49 40.23 -24.12
C ASP A 651 3.94 39.14 -25.06
N ASP A 652 3.24 38.14 -24.54
CA ASP A 652 2.51 37.15 -25.37
C ASP A 652 1.38 37.77 -26.18
N LEU A 653 0.61 38.65 -25.55
CA LEU A 653 -0.47 39.36 -26.25
C LEU A 653 0.09 40.20 -27.41
N LEU A 654 1.27 40.80 -27.23
CA LEU A 654 1.93 41.56 -28.27
C LEU A 654 2.47 40.65 -29.38
N ILE A 655 2.93 39.44 -29.05
CA ILE A 655 3.36 38.43 -30.03
C ILE A 655 2.16 37.96 -30.85
N LEU A 656 1.09 37.49 -30.21
CA LEU A 656 -0.12 37.00 -30.87
C LEU A 656 -0.73 38.05 -31.83
N ILE A 657 -0.84 39.31 -31.39
CA ILE A 657 -1.32 40.39 -32.26
C ILE A 657 -0.33 40.68 -33.40
N GLY A 658 0.97 40.50 -33.17
CA GLY A 658 2.04 40.71 -34.14
C GLY A 658 2.00 39.72 -35.30
N VAL A 659 1.49 38.52 -35.08
CA VAL A 659 1.41 37.43 -36.07
C VAL A 659 -0.02 37.10 -36.54
N TRP A 660 -0.97 38.02 -36.30
CA TRP A 660 -2.39 37.84 -36.65
C TRP A 660 -2.65 37.46 -38.12
N GLY A 661 -3.30 36.32 -38.36
CA GLY A 661 -3.65 35.82 -39.69
C GLY A 661 -3.31 34.34 -39.93
N PRO A 662 -3.45 33.85 -41.18
CA PRO A 662 -3.12 32.47 -41.54
C PRO A 662 -1.64 32.15 -41.31
N CYS A 663 -1.37 30.97 -40.77
CA CYS A 663 -0.02 30.49 -40.45
C CYS A 663 0.91 30.33 -41.68
N ASN A 664 0.35 30.33 -42.90
CA ASN A 664 1.04 30.03 -44.15
C ASN A 664 1.09 31.22 -45.13
N ALA A 665 1.41 32.43 -44.66
CA ALA A 665 1.42 33.66 -45.49
C ALA A 665 2.80 34.08 -45.99
#